data_AF-W9WTD9-F1
#
_entry.id   AF-W9WTD9-F1
#
_cell.length_a   1.000
_cell.length_b   1.000
_cell.length_c   1.000
_cell.angle_alpha   90.00
_cell.angle_beta   90.00
_cell.angle_gamma   90.00
#
_symmetry.space_group_name_H-M   'P 1'
#
loop_
_entity.id
_entity.type
_entity.pdbx_description
1 polymer ?
#
loop_
_entity_poly.entity_id
_entity_poly.type
_entity_poly.pdbx_seq_one_letter_code
_entity_poly.pdbx_strand_id
1 'polypeptide(L)'
;MAAEASANYSPIPTRDEENGANEGRGEAHEDVQNDVQNPPHDAETTNVPIIEISPPPSPPSPPTRVNTDNSDNISVAQTLSQSGTRPVEQPPNHKRYSNLSVWKERIYNSVAPSLHEIMELGYSDHSTSREYRHHKQRNRLLRLTIGEWINTLALCVGYFSILYAYSKKDTISVPQRRVFNALTTGVSLLLGVNLAASLRSYAKLLRWRMLAACYRPLETFDLVMGCDSLMNVIKLLWKAQNQKRKFLPSRTQILCVLWLLVHLAVTILVGIIGLNYNLDTSADYVLTQKGSTSIVDLNSLSTGDYSADLAAVQQWGIRGEVTTPLDQGYDVEEQQSYYSSFEGHTRYYFQDQNADDPDRVIISSRYIESLASCQDYTVSRGQYGNLSYIIYNNGKKDVNQSLPATPGPGGLLFISKLNPTCGDRCVEFHTFQAATSPDSNDNGDGDEDEDEDNFDGDLDDGGVGTYFICNNTVPQVQDDYNKLTSEYLTEDMVGRMLAGAIGWSDNPPTADGKEEYAVYTNSSEMSFPEALGPGDVADLISSFTMGAISFMDNSPAMYRKTVISKEQPIAAQVLNVTWRYAGTILAVIPFIHFCTLVAVILWANKAIIKDDSHLAIAKAYHTLLRELGDRGCLLRGDEIVSVLGNPPVAYGWQASGEYDRAMHVDVFHNLTTRTEKPFAEGWYDGNGKTNGITTSTGTANNTGLRGSFGQRYRDVDAADYF
;
A
#
# COMPACT_ATOMS: atom_id res chain seq x y z
N MET A 1 7.09 31.01 -75.57
CA MET A 1 7.05 29.76 -76.34
C MET A 1 5.72 29.09 -76.04
N ALA A 2 5.12 28.37 -77.00
CA ALA A 2 3.87 27.61 -76.79
C ALA A 2 4.11 26.41 -75.82
N ALA A 3 3.14 25.72 -75.22
CA ALA A 3 1.68 25.78 -75.23
C ALA A 3 1.17 25.26 -73.85
N GLU A 4 -0.11 25.22 -73.44
CA GLU A 4 -1.41 25.62 -74.04
C GLU A 4 -2.37 25.97 -72.85
N ALA A 5 -3.69 26.07 -73.06
CA ALA A 5 -4.70 26.18 -71.99
C ALA A 5 -6.03 25.49 -72.37
N SER A 6 -6.81 25.03 -71.38
CA SER A 6 -8.23 24.70 -71.55
C SER A 6 -8.97 24.72 -70.21
N ALA A 7 -10.10 25.43 -70.18
CA ALA A 7 -11.08 25.41 -69.09
C ALA A 7 -12.41 24.86 -69.64
N ASN A 8 -13.20 24.15 -68.83
CA ASN A 8 -14.58 24.57 -68.52
C ASN A 8 -15.40 23.59 -67.66
N TYR A 9 -16.36 24.22 -67.00
CA TYR A 9 -17.47 23.77 -66.17
C TYR A 9 -18.33 22.56 -66.61
N SER A 10 -19.02 22.01 -65.61
CA SER A 10 -20.10 21.00 -65.61
C SER A 10 -21.36 21.39 -66.43
N PRO A 11 -22.34 20.47 -66.60
CA PRO A 11 -23.45 20.45 -65.63
C PRO A 11 -24.04 19.06 -65.28
N ILE A 12 -24.83 19.06 -64.20
CA ILE A 12 -25.69 17.96 -63.70
C ILE A 12 -26.97 17.81 -64.56
N PRO A 13 -27.55 16.61 -64.70
CA PRO A 13 -28.96 16.43 -65.00
C PRO A 13 -29.75 15.81 -63.84
N THR A 14 -30.84 16.47 -63.44
CA THR A 14 -31.93 15.92 -62.62
C THR A 14 -32.88 15.06 -63.45
N ARG A 15 -33.52 14.04 -62.85
CA ARG A 15 -34.83 13.56 -63.31
C ARG A 15 -35.60 12.82 -62.19
N ASP A 16 -36.88 13.14 -62.10
CA ASP A 16 -37.89 12.63 -61.16
C ASP A 16 -38.59 11.33 -61.63
N GLU A 17 -39.70 11.00 -60.94
CA GLU A 17 -40.71 9.95 -61.23
C GLU A 17 -40.38 8.52 -60.71
N GLU A 18 -41.30 7.73 -60.12
CA GLU A 18 -42.59 7.99 -59.42
C GLU A 18 -43.05 6.67 -58.74
N ASN A 19 -44.04 6.74 -57.82
CA ASN A 19 -44.94 5.65 -57.37
C ASN A 19 -44.40 4.45 -56.55
N GLY A 20 -45.09 4.12 -55.45
CA GLY A 20 -44.90 2.83 -54.77
C GLY A 20 -45.44 2.68 -53.34
N ALA A 21 -46.60 3.25 -52.99
CA ALA A 21 -47.20 3.01 -51.67
C ALA A 21 -47.73 1.57 -51.54
N ASN A 22 -47.47 0.89 -50.41
CA ASN A 22 -48.53 0.16 -49.71
C ASN A 22 -48.22 -0.10 -48.21
N GLU A 23 -49.29 -0.32 -47.46
CA GLU A 23 -49.33 -0.52 -46.01
C GLU A 23 -48.86 -1.92 -45.57
N GLY A 24 -48.48 -2.08 -44.29
CA GLY A 24 -48.00 -3.37 -43.76
C GLY A 24 -47.79 -3.42 -42.24
N ARG A 25 -48.79 -3.01 -41.44
CA ARG A 25 -48.78 -3.08 -39.98
C ARG A 25 -48.85 -4.54 -39.49
N GLY A 26 -47.99 -4.96 -38.55
CA GLY A 26 -48.04 -6.31 -37.97
C GLY A 26 -47.10 -6.52 -36.78
N GLU A 27 -47.65 -6.48 -35.57
CA GLU A 27 -47.00 -6.94 -34.35
C GLU A 27 -46.98 -8.48 -34.28
N ALA A 28 -45.96 -9.06 -33.60
CA ALA A 28 -46.12 -10.01 -32.48
C ALA A 28 -45.08 -11.15 -32.41
N HIS A 29 -44.47 -11.26 -31.21
CA HIS A 29 -44.15 -12.48 -30.44
C HIS A 29 -43.18 -13.59 -30.93
N GLU A 30 -42.32 -13.95 -29.96
CA GLU A 30 -41.90 -15.30 -29.52
C GLU A 30 -40.79 -16.09 -30.25
N ASP A 31 -39.62 -16.07 -29.57
CA ASP A 31 -38.94 -17.23 -28.96
C ASP A 31 -38.21 -18.32 -29.77
N VAL A 32 -37.29 -18.98 -29.03
CA VAL A 32 -36.63 -20.27 -29.28
C VAL A 32 -35.40 -20.27 -30.22
N GLN A 33 -34.28 -19.83 -29.66
CA GLN A 33 -33.09 -20.66 -29.37
C GLN A 33 -32.86 -21.93 -30.24
N ASN A 34 -31.72 -22.00 -30.95
CA ASN A 34 -31.03 -23.28 -31.23
C ASN A 34 -29.54 -23.09 -31.61
N ASP A 35 -28.67 -23.87 -30.96
CA ASP A 35 -27.28 -24.09 -31.37
C ASP A 35 -27.20 -24.98 -32.61
N VAL A 36 -26.35 -24.64 -33.60
CA VAL A 36 -25.72 -25.63 -34.51
C VAL A 36 -24.28 -25.23 -34.78
N GLN A 37 -23.38 -26.20 -34.71
CA GLN A 37 -21.92 -26.05 -34.86
C GLN A 37 -21.45 -26.22 -36.33
N ASN A 38 -20.18 -25.83 -36.55
CA ASN A 38 -19.22 -26.39 -37.54
C ASN A 38 -19.29 -25.96 -39.02
N PRO A 39 -18.16 -26.03 -39.79
CA PRO A 39 -16.74 -25.98 -39.38
C PRO A 39 -15.87 -25.09 -40.36
N PRO A 40 -14.64 -25.40 -40.83
CA PRO A 40 -13.57 -24.37 -40.92
C PRO A 40 -13.16 -24.01 -42.36
N HIS A 41 -12.29 -23.01 -42.50
CA HIS A 41 -11.48 -22.85 -43.72
C HIS A 41 -10.03 -22.42 -43.42
N ASP A 42 -9.14 -22.82 -44.31
CA ASP A 42 -7.71 -23.00 -44.07
C ASP A 42 -6.84 -21.75 -44.23
N ALA A 43 -5.61 -21.93 -43.74
CA ALA A 43 -4.50 -20.99 -43.74
C ALA A 43 -4.12 -20.38 -45.11
N GLU A 44 -3.67 -19.13 -45.07
CA GLU A 44 -2.64 -18.62 -45.98
C GLU A 44 -1.48 -18.02 -45.18
N THR A 45 -0.31 -18.64 -45.27
CA THR A 45 0.91 -18.23 -44.54
C THR A 45 1.80 -17.36 -45.41
N THR A 46 2.06 -16.11 -45.00
CA THR A 46 3.10 -15.26 -45.61
C THR A 46 4.35 -15.22 -44.71
N ASN A 47 5.51 -15.56 -45.29
CA ASN A 47 6.78 -15.63 -44.57
C ASN A 47 7.38 -14.24 -44.32
N VAL A 48 7.88 -14.01 -43.10
CA VAL A 48 8.79 -12.90 -42.75
C VAL A 48 9.96 -13.50 -41.95
N PRO A 49 11.23 -13.17 -42.25
CA PRO A 49 12.37 -13.92 -41.72
C PRO A 49 12.64 -13.64 -40.24
N ILE A 50 12.92 -14.72 -39.49
CA ILE A 50 13.36 -14.67 -38.10
C ILE A 50 14.82 -14.21 -38.04
N ILE A 51 15.09 -13.13 -37.31
CA ILE A 51 16.46 -12.70 -36.97
C ILE A 51 16.92 -13.47 -35.73
N GLU A 52 17.95 -14.29 -35.90
CA GLU A 52 18.53 -15.13 -34.84
C GLU A 52 19.44 -14.28 -33.92
N ILE A 53 18.90 -13.84 -32.79
CA ILE A 53 19.67 -13.08 -31.79
C ILE A 53 20.40 -14.06 -30.85
N SER A 54 21.72 -14.07 -30.92
CA SER A 54 22.58 -14.88 -30.04
C SER A 54 22.52 -14.42 -28.57
N PRO A 55 22.61 -15.35 -27.59
CA PRO A 55 22.59 -14.98 -26.17
C PRO A 55 23.92 -14.31 -25.73
N PRO A 56 23.87 -13.32 -24.81
CA PRO A 56 25.06 -12.68 -24.26
C PRO A 56 25.83 -13.63 -23.30
N PRO A 57 27.17 -13.46 -23.17
CA PRO A 57 28.03 -14.39 -22.45
C PRO A 57 27.93 -14.29 -20.91
N SER A 58 28.09 -15.43 -20.25
CA SER A 58 28.10 -15.56 -18.79
C SER A 58 29.28 -14.84 -18.11
N PRO A 59 29.10 -14.25 -16.90
CA PRO A 59 30.19 -13.69 -16.12
C PRO A 59 31.13 -14.78 -15.54
N PRO A 60 32.42 -14.47 -15.30
CA PRO A 60 33.44 -15.46 -14.98
C PRO A 60 33.43 -15.94 -13.52
N SER A 61 33.69 -17.24 -13.33
CA SER A 61 33.88 -17.88 -12.03
C SER A 61 35.16 -17.39 -11.31
N PRO A 62 35.15 -17.25 -9.97
CA PRO A 62 36.37 -17.02 -9.20
C PRO A 62 37.26 -18.28 -9.18
N PRO A 63 38.60 -18.15 -9.12
CA PRO A 63 39.51 -19.27 -9.35
C PRO A 63 39.70 -20.18 -8.15
N THR A 64 39.47 -21.48 -8.35
CA THR A 64 39.97 -22.55 -7.49
C THR A 64 41.50 -22.58 -7.51
N ARG A 65 42.16 -22.40 -6.36
CA ARG A 65 43.61 -22.58 -6.22
C ARG A 65 43.90 -23.91 -5.54
N VAL A 66 44.70 -24.75 -6.19
CA VAL A 66 44.98 -26.14 -5.81
C VAL A 66 46.38 -26.27 -5.20
N ASN A 67 46.45 -27.01 -4.09
CA ASN A 67 47.60 -27.68 -3.45
C ASN A 67 48.89 -26.89 -3.14
N THR A 68 49.32 -26.97 -1.87
CA THR A 68 50.59 -27.65 -1.55
C THR A 68 50.53 -28.24 -0.14
N ASP A 69 50.94 -29.49 0.03
CA ASP A 69 51.23 -30.10 1.33
C ASP A 69 52.49 -29.51 1.96
N ASN A 70 52.54 -29.38 3.28
CA ASN A 70 53.58 -30.03 4.09
C ASN A 70 53.37 -29.92 5.60
N SER A 71 54.09 -30.78 6.32
CA SER A 71 54.16 -30.92 7.78
C SER A 71 54.80 -29.71 8.49
N ASP A 72 54.45 -29.43 9.75
CA ASP A 72 55.17 -30.03 10.89
C ASP A 72 54.69 -29.59 12.30
N ASN A 73 54.64 -30.60 13.18
CA ASN A 73 55.00 -30.69 14.61
C ASN A 73 55.23 -29.47 15.54
N ILE A 74 55.13 -29.78 16.85
CA ILE A 74 55.58 -29.04 18.08
C ILE A 74 54.66 -27.86 18.49
N SER A 75 53.90 -27.82 19.60
CA SER A 75 53.96 -28.33 20.99
C SER A 75 54.50 -27.33 22.05
N VAL A 76 54.08 -27.53 23.32
CA VAL A 76 54.61 -26.99 24.60
C VAL A 76 53.96 -25.75 25.28
N ALA A 77 53.33 -26.06 26.44
CA ALA A 77 53.27 -25.39 27.76
C ALA A 77 52.85 -23.90 27.99
N GLN A 78 51.69 -23.73 28.66
CA GLN A 78 51.55 -23.61 30.13
C GLN A 78 52.58 -22.78 30.95
N THR A 79 52.14 -21.67 31.55
CA THR A 79 52.52 -21.06 32.87
C THR A 79 51.69 -19.76 33.04
N LEU A 80 51.03 -19.35 34.14
CA LEU A 80 51.00 -19.66 35.59
C LEU A 80 51.97 -18.84 36.48
N SER A 81 51.52 -17.66 36.91
CA SER A 81 51.80 -16.93 38.18
C SER A 81 50.84 -15.73 38.24
N GLN A 82 50.06 -15.39 39.28
CA GLN A 82 50.14 -15.49 40.75
C GLN A 82 50.88 -14.32 41.43
N SER A 83 50.34 -13.84 42.57
CA SER A 83 50.71 -12.64 43.37
C SER A 83 50.14 -11.31 42.84
N GLY A 84 49.64 -10.36 43.64
CA GLY A 84 49.39 -10.36 45.10
C GLY A 84 48.95 -8.98 45.64
N THR A 85 47.98 -8.97 46.57
CA THR A 85 47.66 -7.99 47.65
C THR A 85 48.70 -6.87 47.97
N ARG A 86 48.39 -5.61 48.39
CA ARG A 86 47.22 -4.98 49.08
C ARG A 86 47.34 -3.39 49.05
N PRO A 87 46.76 -2.53 49.95
CA PRO A 87 45.55 -1.70 49.71
C PRO A 87 45.70 -0.15 49.91
N VAL A 88 44.54 0.56 49.91
CA VAL A 88 44.26 1.97 50.36
C VAL A 88 44.62 3.04 49.30
N GLU A 89 43.71 3.89 48.81
CA GLU A 89 43.01 4.96 49.56
C GLU A 89 41.69 5.42 48.89
N GLN A 90 40.74 5.97 49.66
CA GLN A 90 39.51 6.65 49.18
C GLN A 90 39.66 8.16 49.35
N PRO A 91 39.08 8.97 48.44
CA PRO A 91 37.92 9.78 48.86
C PRO A 91 36.74 9.76 47.85
N PRO A 92 35.54 10.22 48.26
CA PRO A 92 34.29 9.91 47.56
C PRO A 92 33.88 10.95 46.52
N ASN A 93 33.01 10.56 45.58
CA ASN A 93 31.98 11.49 45.11
C ASN A 93 30.74 10.83 44.49
N HIS A 94 29.60 11.52 44.66
CA HIS A 94 28.27 11.08 44.26
C HIS A 94 28.17 10.66 42.78
N LYS A 95 27.66 9.46 42.52
CA LYS A 95 27.02 9.13 41.23
C LYS A 95 25.54 8.88 41.45
N ARG A 96 24.71 9.63 40.70
CA ARG A 96 23.28 9.36 40.55
C ARG A 96 23.12 7.95 39.98
N TYR A 97 22.40 7.08 40.69
CA TYR A 97 21.97 5.80 40.13
C TYR A 97 21.06 6.06 38.94
N SER A 98 21.49 5.68 37.74
CA SER A 98 20.68 5.79 36.54
C SER A 98 19.74 4.60 36.44
N ASN A 99 18.44 4.86 36.26
CA ASN A 99 17.41 3.82 36.09
C ASN A 99 17.71 2.84 34.92
N LEU A 100 18.65 3.20 34.04
CA LEU A 100 19.12 2.37 32.94
C LEU A 100 19.82 1.08 33.39
N SER A 101 20.55 1.06 34.53
CA SER A 101 21.19 -0.18 35.00
C SER A 101 20.16 -1.18 35.52
N VAL A 102 19.18 -0.70 36.28
CA VAL A 102 18.05 -1.50 36.80
C VAL A 102 17.18 -2.02 35.65
N TRP A 103 16.99 -1.23 34.58
CA TRP A 103 16.29 -1.69 33.38
C TRP A 103 17.12 -2.71 32.58
N LYS A 104 18.44 -2.51 32.47
CA LYS A 104 19.35 -3.47 31.83
C LYS A 104 19.41 -4.79 32.60
N GLU A 105 19.43 -4.77 33.94
CA GLU A 105 19.32 -5.98 34.76
C GLU A 105 17.96 -6.68 34.56
N ARG A 106 16.84 -5.95 34.47
CA ARG A 106 15.54 -6.56 34.14
C ARG A 106 15.53 -7.23 32.75
N ILE A 107 16.22 -6.67 31.77
CA ILE A 107 16.32 -7.27 30.42
C ILE A 107 17.26 -8.47 30.40
N TYR A 108 18.40 -8.42 31.09
CA TYR A 108 19.26 -9.60 31.23
C TYR A 108 18.53 -10.74 32.00
N ASN A 109 17.72 -10.40 33.01
CA ASN A 109 16.87 -11.33 33.74
C ASN A 109 15.60 -11.77 32.97
N SER A 110 15.29 -11.18 31.81
CA SER A 110 14.22 -11.67 30.91
C SER A 110 14.75 -12.46 29.72
N VAL A 111 16.05 -12.40 29.41
CA VAL A 111 16.69 -13.11 28.31
C VAL A 111 17.30 -14.45 28.75
N ALA A 112 17.75 -14.55 30.00
CA ALA A 112 17.82 -15.85 30.65
C ALA A 112 16.41 -16.24 31.13
N PRO A 113 15.82 -17.38 30.73
CA PRO A 113 14.66 -17.92 31.42
C PRO A 113 15.13 -18.24 32.83
N SER A 114 14.79 -17.36 33.77
CA SER A 114 15.47 -17.25 35.05
C SER A 114 15.58 -18.62 35.70
N LEU A 115 16.82 -18.97 36.10
CA LEU A 115 17.13 -20.05 37.02
C LEU A 115 16.01 -20.19 38.06
N HIS A 116 15.62 -21.41 38.44
CA HIS A 116 14.57 -21.65 39.45
C HIS A 116 15.06 -21.24 40.85
N GLU A 117 15.38 -19.97 41.01
CA GLU A 117 16.10 -19.45 42.15
C GLU A 117 15.14 -19.28 43.31
N ILE A 118 15.51 -19.95 44.39
CA ILE A 118 15.04 -19.70 45.75
C ILE A 118 13.52 -19.84 45.89
N MET A 119 13.10 -21.11 45.98
CA MET A 119 12.15 -21.43 47.04
C MET A 119 12.77 -20.97 48.36
N GLU A 120 12.14 -19.99 49.00
CA GLU A 120 12.59 -19.34 50.24
C GLU A 120 13.04 -20.37 51.28
N LEU A 121 14.30 -20.27 51.74
CA LEU A 121 14.77 -21.06 52.88
C LEU A 121 14.09 -20.57 54.17
N GLY A 122 12.93 -21.14 54.47
CA GLY A 122 12.40 -21.19 55.84
C GLY A 122 13.23 -22.18 56.65
N TYR A 123 13.93 -21.69 57.67
CA TYR A 123 14.93 -22.46 58.42
C TYR A 123 14.31 -23.23 59.59
N SER A 124 14.29 -24.58 59.54
CA SER A 124 14.57 -25.47 60.70
C SER A 124 14.44 -26.97 60.36
N ASP A 125 15.50 -27.74 60.63
CA ASP A 125 15.64 -29.20 60.79
C ASP A 125 15.19 -30.23 59.72
N HIS A 126 14.27 -29.95 58.78
CA HIS A 126 13.95 -30.90 57.70
C HIS A 126 14.50 -30.41 56.34
N SER A 127 15.80 -30.60 56.13
CA SER A 127 16.64 -29.90 55.13
C SER A 127 16.33 -30.13 53.64
N THR A 128 15.32 -30.94 53.28
CA THR A 128 14.92 -31.18 51.88
C THR A 128 13.41 -31.10 51.61
N SER A 129 12.57 -30.90 52.63
CA SER A 129 11.11 -30.83 52.46
C SER A 129 10.65 -29.46 51.95
N ARG A 130 9.69 -29.44 51.02
CA ARG A 130 9.15 -28.23 50.38
C ARG A 130 7.62 -28.27 50.38
N GLU A 131 6.99 -27.18 50.79
CA GLU A 131 5.53 -27.06 50.76
C GLU A 131 5.00 -26.73 49.36
N TYR A 132 4.04 -27.52 48.89
CA TYR A 132 3.32 -27.31 47.64
C TYR A 132 1.93 -26.72 47.91
N ARG A 133 1.68 -25.54 47.33
CA ARG A 133 0.35 -24.89 47.29
C ARG A 133 0.05 -24.44 45.87
N HIS A 134 -1.10 -24.83 45.34
CA HIS A 134 -1.55 -24.47 43.99
C HIS A 134 -1.58 -22.96 43.80
N HIS A 135 -2.04 -22.19 44.79
CA HIS A 135 -2.10 -20.72 44.66
C HIS A 135 -0.71 -20.06 44.54
N LYS A 136 0.29 -20.52 45.33
CA LYS A 136 1.66 -19.97 45.28
C LYS A 136 2.37 -20.38 43.98
N GLN A 137 2.17 -21.62 43.51
CA GLN A 137 2.68 -22.07 42.21
C GLN A 137 2.05 -21.30 41.05
N ARG A 138 0.71 -21.21 40.99
CA ARG A 138 -0.01 -20.50 39.92
C ARG A 138 0.44 -19.05 39.79
N ASN A 139 0.57 -18.33 40.90
CA ASN A 139 0.98 -16.92 40.88
C ASN A 139 2.47 -16.73 40.53
N ARG A 140 3.33 -17.72 40.84
CA ARG A 140 4.73 -17.76 40.38
C ARG A 140 4.80 -17.98 38.86
N LEU A 141 4.06 -18.96 38.34
CA LEU A 141 4.00 -19.27 36.91
C LEU A 141 3.46 -18.09 36.11
N LEU A 142 2.32 -17.53 36.55
CA LEU A 142 1.70 -16.38 35.91
C LEU A 142 2.67 -15.19 35.85
N ARG A 143 3.38 -14.87 36.94
CA ARG A 143 4.34 -13.76 36.95
C ARG A 143 5.50 -13.97 35.96
N LEU A 144 5.91 -15.22 35.73
CA LEU A 144 7.00 -15.56 34.83
C LEU A 144 6.54 -15.51 33.36
N THR A 145 5.39 -16.10 33.02
CA THR A 145 4.89 -16.16 31.64
C THR A 145 4.17 -14.89 31.18
N ILE A 146 3.60 -14.07 32.08
CA ILE A 146 2.92 -12.82 31.70
C ILE A 146 3.88 -11.80 31.09
N GLY A 147 5.17 -11.83 31.47
CA GLY A 147 6.19 -10.96 30.87
C GLY A 147 6.41 -11.26 29.38
N GLU A 148 6.43 -12.53 29.01
CA GLU A 148 6.52 -12.99 27.61
C GLU A 148 5.31 -12.50 26.80
N TRP A 149 4.10 -12.56 27.39
CA TRP A 149 2.87 -12.06 26.79
C TRP A 149 2.83 -10.54 26.64
N ILE A 150 3.26 -9.79 27.67
CA ILE A 150 3.38 -8.32 27.62
C ILE A 150 4.35 -7.90 26.50
N ASN A 151 5.43 -8.65 26.28
CA ASN A 151 6.36 -8.36 25.17
C ASN A 151 5.70 -8.55 23.79
N THR A 152 4.92 -9.62 23.60
CA THR A 152 4.10 -9.80 22.38
C THR A 152 3.14 -8.62 22.19
N LEU A 153 2.42 -8.21 23.24
CA LEU A 153 1.49 -7.09 23.17
C LEU A 153 2.21 -5.78 22.79
N ALA A 154 3.36 -5.49 23.40
CA ALA A 154 4.16 -4.32 23.09
C ALA A 154 4.67 -4.31 21.63
N LEU A 155 5.08 -5.46 21.10
CA LEU A 155 5.50 -5.60 19.70
C LEU A 155 4.32 -5.43 18.74
N CYS A 156 3.14 -5.96 19.04
CA CYS A 156 1.93 -5.73 18.23
C CYS A 156 1.50 -4.25 18.23
N VAL A 157 1.54 -3.57 19.39
CA VAL A 157 1.27 -2.13 19.49
C VAL A 157 2.33 -1.30 18.76
N GLY A 158 3.61 -1.69 18.84
CA GLY A 158 4.68 -1.06 18.07
C GLY A 158 4.47 -1.18 16.56
N TYR A 159 4.09 -2.37 16.09
CA TYR A 159 3.75 -2.61 14.67
C TYR A 159 2.58 -1.73 14.21
N PHE A 160 1.48 -1.71 14.98
CA PHE A 160 0.33 -0.84 14.72
C PHE A 160 0.72 0.63 14.65
N SER A 161 1.57 1.08 15.58
CA SER A 161 2.04 2.47 15.66
C SER A 161 2.88 2.87 14.43
N ILE A 162 3.70 1.96 13.89
CA ILE A 162 4.48 2.20 12.66
C ILE A 162 3.53 2.36 11.47
N LEU A 163 2.56 1.45 11.29
CA LEU A 163 1.57 1.57 10.22
C LEU A 163 0.79 2.89 10.32
N TYR A 164 0.31 3.24 11.52
CA TYR A 164 -0.49 4.43 11.76
C TYR A 164 0.29 5.74 11.53
N ALA A 165 1.55 5.79 11.98
CA ALA A 165 2.40 6.98 11.80
C ALA A 165 2.76 7.23 10.32
N TYR A 166 2.83 6.18 9.49
CA TYR A 166 3.10 6.30 8.06
C TYR A 166 1.84 6.45 7.21
N SER A 167 0.67 5.93 7.65
CA SER A 167 -0.60 6.13 6.94
C SER A 167 -1.13 7.56 7.03
N LYS A 168 -0.66 8.35 8.01
CA LYS A 168 -1.01 9.77 8.17
C LYS A 168 -0.05 10.72 7.42
N LYS A 169 0.71 10.20 6.46
CA LYS A 169 1.58 10.98 5.57
C LYS A 169 1.04 10.89 4.16
N ASP A 170 0.73 12.04 3.59
CA ASP A 170 0.15 12.14 2.25
C ASP A 170 1.16 11.70 1.18
N THR A 171 2.46 11.86 1.44
CA THR A 171 3.53 11.29 0.61
C THR A 171 4.68 10.68 1.42
N ILE A 172 5.24 9.58 0.91
CA ILE A 172 6.40 8.87 1.48
C ILE A 172 7.58 8.96 0.51
N SER A 173 8.65 9.64 0.93
CA SER A 173 9.87 9.73 0.12
C SER A 173 10.69 8.44 0.13
N VAL A 174 11.52 8.25 -0.91
CA VAL A 174 12.39 7.09 -1.09
C VAL A 174 13.19 6.67 0.16
N PRO A 175 13.87 7.57 0.92
CA PRO A 175 14.55 7.18 2.15
C PRO A 175 13.56 6.77 3.26
N GLN A 176 12.40 7.43 3.37
CA GLN A 176 11.40 7.11 4.39
C GLN A 176 10.78 5.72 4.17
N ARG A 177 10.57 5.32 2.91
CA ARG A 177 10.16 3.94 2.52
C ARG A 177 11.18 2.89 2.98
N ARG A 178 12.48 3.14 2.82
CA ARG A 178 13.52 2.20 3.28
C ARG A 178 13.48 2.01 4.80
N VAL A 179 13.29 3.10 5.55
CA VAL A 179 13.11 3.06 7.01
C VAL A 179 11.83 2.31 7.39
N PHE A 180 10.71 2.59 6.73
CA PHE A 180 9.44 1.88 6.96
C PHE A 180 9.58 0.36 6.79
N ASN A 181 10.09 -0.09 5.64
CA ASN A 181 10.29 -1.51 5.35
C ASN A 181 11.26 -2.19 6.34
N ALA A 182 12.30 -1.50 6.79
CA ALA A 182 13.23 -2.01 7.79
C ALA A 182 12.56 -2.15 9.17
N LEU A 183 11.74 -1.19 9.58
CA LEU A 183 11.00 -1.21 10.85
C LEU A 183 9.91 -2.29 10.87
N THR A 184 9.07 -2.39 9.84
CA THR A 184 8.01 -3.41 9.78
C THR A 184 8.60 -4.83 9.74
N THR A 185 9.65 -5.05 8.94
CA THR A 185 10.35 -6.34 8.89
C THR A 185 11.00 -6.68 10.24
N GLY A 186 11.70 -5.71 10.85
CA GLY A 186 12.37 -5.89 12.14
C GLY A 186 11.40 -6.25 13.27
N VAL A 187 10.28 -5.54 13.39
CA VAL A 187 9.26 -5.82 14.41
C VAL A 187 8.55 -7.15 14.14
N SER A 188 8.28 -7.52 12.88
CA SER A 188 7.70 -8.82 12.53
C SER A 188 8.61 -9.99 12.94
N LEU A 189 9.92 -9.90 12.65
CA LEU A 189 10.90 -10.90 13.06
C LEU A 189 11.01 -11.02 14.59
N LEU A 190 11.07 -9.89 15.31
CA LEU A 190 11.09 -9.88 16.78
C LEU A 190 9.82 -10.50 17.38
N LEU A 191 8.65 -10.21 16.80
CA LEU A 191 7.36 -10.77 17.19
C LEU A 191 7.35 -12.29 17.01
N GLY A 192 7.77 -12.79 15.84
CA GLY A 192 7.87 -14.22 15.55
C GLY A 192 8.83 -14.96 16.49
N VAL A 193 10.01 -14.38 16.78
CA VAL A 193 10.98 -14.95 17.72
C VAL A 193 10.43 -14.97 19.15
N ASN A 194 9.79 -13.89 19.61
CA ASN A 194 9.19 -13.84 20.95
C ASN A 194 8.11 -14.92 21.12
N LEU A 195 7.22 -15.05 20.14
CA LEU A 195 6.14 -16.06 20.16
C LEU A 195 6.69 -17.48 20.14
N ALA A 196 7.72 -17.77 19.32
CA ALA A 196 8.37 -19.08 19.30
C ALA A 196 9.06 -19.42 20.64
N ALA A 197 9.70 -18.45 21.28
CA ALA A 197 10.32 -18.62 22.60
C ALA A 197 9.28 -18.87 23.70
N SER A 198 8.19 -18.09 23.70
CA SER A 198 7.08 -18.21 24.67
C SER A 198 6.41 -19.58 24.58
N LEU A 199 6.10 -20.04 23.36
CA LEU A 199 5.54 -21.38 23.16
C LEU A 199 6.52 -22.48 23.65
N ARG A 200 7.83 -22.36 23.39
CA ARG A 200 8.82 -23.30 23.96
C ARG A 200 8.85 -23.28 25.49
N SER A 201 8.72 -22.10 26.10
CA SER A 201 8.55 -21.91 27.55
C SER A 201 7.33 -22.69 28.07
N TYR A 202 6.20 -22.56 27.38
CA TYR A 202 4.95 -23.23 27.76
C TYR A 202 4.99 -24.75 27.62
N ALA A 203 5.64 -25.28 26.57
CA ALA A 203 5.86 -26.72 26.42
C ALA A 203 6.61 -27.32 27.64
N LYS A 204 7.64 -26.63 28.13
CA LYS A 204 8.41 -27.03 29.32
C LYS A 204 7.56 -27.05 30.61
N LEU A 205 6.58 -26.15 30.73
CA LEU A 205 5.63 -26.17 31.87
C LEU A 205 4.63 -27.33 31.74
N LEU A 206 4.15 -27.61 30.52
CA LEU A 206 3.19 -28.69 30.26
C LEU A 206 3.76 -30.09 30.45
N ARG A 207 5.06 -30.32 30.19
CA ARG A 207 5.67 -31.66 30.22
C ARG A 207 5.43 -32.38 31.55
N TRP A 208 5.61 -31.70 32.68
CA TRP A 208 5.41 -32.26 34.01
C TRP A 208 3.97 -32.77 34.23
N ARG A 209 2.97 -32.06 33.70
CA ARG A 209 1.58 -32.51 33.76
C ARG A 209 1.28 -33.69 32.83
N MET A 210 1.89 -33.71 31.64
CA MET A 210 1.76 -34.82 30.67
C MET A 210 2.41 -36.13 31.15
N LEU A 211 3.52 -36.02 31.87
CA LEU A 211 4.25 -37.13 32.52
C LEU A 211 3.52 -37.61 33.78
N ALA A 212 2.84 -36.71 34.49
CA ALA A 212 1.99 -37.07 35.63
C ALA A 212 0.67 -37.75 35.23
N ALA A 213 0.20 -37.58 33.99
CA ALA A 213 -1.14 -38.00 33.58
C ALA A 213 -1.33 -39.52 33.47
N CYS A 214 -0.35 -40.24 32.91
CA CYS A 214 -0.48 -41.66 32.57
C CYS A 214 0.89 -42.34 32.66
N TYR A 215 0.91 -43.65 32.88
CA TYR A 215 2.09 -44.48 32.65
C TYR A 215 2.42 -44.52 31.14
N ARG A 216 3.71 -44.38 30.82
CA ARG A 216 4.22 -44.32 29.44
C ARG A 216 5.48 -45.18 29.32
N PRO A 217 5.74 -45.84 28.18
CA PRO A 217 7.04 -46.48 27.96
C PRO A 217 8.15 -45.43 28.03
N LEU A 218 9.27 -45.76 28.69
CA LEU A 218 10.40 -44.90 28.98
C LEU A 218 10.89 -44.10 27.75
N GLU A 219 10.90 -44.74 26.57
CA GLU A 219 11.27 -44.11 25.29
C GLU A 219 10.36 -42.94 24.86
N THR A 220 9.10 -42.94 25.30
CA THR A 220 8.15 -41.83 25.07
C THR A 220 8.11 -40.85 26.23
N PHE A 221 8.47 -41.30 27.43
CA PHE A 221 8.67 -40.42 28.59
C PHE A 221 9.83 -39.44 28.34
N ASP A 222 10.95 -39.94 27.81
CA ASP A 222 12.11 -39.10 27.43
C ASP A 222 11.78 -38.11 26.30
N LEU A 223 11.06 -38.56 25.25
CA LEU A 223 10.56 -37.67 24.19
C LEU A 223 9.65 -36.54 24.71
N VAL A 224 8.81 -36.82 25.73
CA VAL A 224 8.00 -35.78 26.39
C VAL A 224 8.86 -34.87 27.27
N MET A 225 9.92 -35.38 27.91
CA MET A 225 10.87 -34.55 28.66
C MET A 225 11.63 -33.57 27.76
N GLY A 226 11.93 -33.96 26.52
CA GLY A 226 12.52 -33.12 25.47
C GLY A 226 11.51 -32.40 24.55
N CYS A 227 10.27 -32.18 24.98
CA CYS A 227 9.21 -31.58 24.15
C CYS A 227 9.43 -30.09 23.80
N ASP A 228 10.48 -29.46 24.33
CA ASP A 228 10.87 -28.09 23.99
C ASP A 228 11.48 -28.01 22.57
N SER A 229 11.89 -29.13 21.99
CA SER A 229 12.20 -29.28 20.58
C SER A 229 10.97 -29.73 19.77
N LEU A 230 10.55 -28.93 18.78
CA LEU A 230 9.50 -29.29 17.83
C LEU A 230 9.78 -30.64 17.12
N MET A 231 11.06 -30.94 16.86
CA MET A 231 11.47 -32.21 16.27
C MET A 231 11.14 -33.41 17.18
N ASN A 232 11.24 -33.24 18.50
CA ASN A 232 10.86 -34.27 19.47
C ASN A 232 9.33 -34.40 19.58
N VAL A 233 8.58 -33.29 19.45
CA VAL A 233 7.11 -33.33 19.36
C VAL A 233 6.65 -34.06 18.10
N ILE A 234 7.31 -33.87 16.96
CA ILE A 234 7.04 -34.60 15.71
C ILE A 234 7.40 -36.09 15.88
N LYS A 235 8.57 -36.43 16.42
CA LYS A 235 8.94 -37.82 16.74
C LYS A 235 7.94 -38.49 17.69
N LEU A 236 7.46 -37.75 18.69
CA LEU A 236 6.42 -38.20 19.62
C LEU A 236 5.08 -38.43 18.93
N LEU A 237 4.66 -37.55 18.01
CA LEU A 237 3.43 -37.70 17.21
C LEU A 237 3.44 -39.00 16.40
N TRP A 238 4.57 -39.31 15.74
CA TRP A 238 4.75 -40.53 14.96
C TRP A 238 4.86 -41.78 15.84
N LYS A 239 5.66 -41.75 16.92
CA LYS A 239 5.90 -42.94 17.75
C LYS A 239 4.78 -43.23 18.77
N ALA A 240 3.91 -42.26 19.08
CA ALA A 240 2.70 -42.47 19.89
C ALA A 240 1.51 -43.05 19.08
N GLN A 241 1.75 -43.57 17.88
CA GLN A 241 0.72 -44.20 17.05
C GLN A 241 0.32 -45.57 17.61
N ASN A 242 -0.97 -45.74 17.88
CA ASN A 242 -1.48 -46.86 18.65
C ASN A 242 -1.65 -48.12 17.77
N GLN A 243 -0.71 -49.07 17.85
CA GLN A 243 -0.67 -50.27 16.98
C GLN A 243 -1.97 -51.10 16.94
N LYS A 244 -2.84 -51.02 17.97
CA LYS A 244 -4.06 -51.85 18.05
C LYS A 244 -5.33 -51.22 17.46
N ARG A 245 -5.35 -49.92 17.14
CA ARG A 245 -6.50 -49.25 16.50
C ARG A 245 -6.02 -48.29 15.42
N LYS A 246 -5.84 -48.78 14.19
CA LYS A 246 -5.33 -48.00 13.04
C LYS A 246 -6.09 -46.70 12.72
N PHE A 247 -7.36 -46.58 13.13
CA PHE A 247 -8.25 -45.47 12.74
C PHE A 247 -8.57 -44.43 13.84
N LEU A 248 -8.14 -44.60 15.10
CA LEU A 248 -8.44 -43.65 16.18
C LEU A 248 -7.16 -43.04 16.77
N PRO A 249 -6.97 -41.69 16.70
CA PRO A 249 -5.79 -41.03 17.23
C PRO A 249 -5.73 -41.10 18.76
N SER A 250 -4.53 -41.23 19.33
CA SER A 250 -4.38 -41.20 20.79
C SER A 250 -4.53 -39.77 21.34
N ARG A 251 -4.98 -39.63 22.60
CA ARG A 251 -5.13 -38.31 23.26
C ARG A 251 -3.86 -37.47 23.19
N THR A 252 -2.68 -38.10 23.25
CA THR A 252 -1.40 -37.41 23.09
C THR A 252 -1.09 -37.01 21.65
N GLN A 253 -1.51 -37.77 20.64
CA GLN A 253 -1.39 -37.32 19.25
C GLN A 253 -2.26 -36.09 19.01
N ILE A 254 -3.49 -36.05 19.55
CA ILE A 254 -4.37 -34.87 19.48
C ILE A 254 -3.68 -33.65 20.12
N LEU A 255 -3.08 -33.80 21.30
CA LEU A 255 -2.33 -32.73 21.97
C LEU A 255 -1.10 -32.27 21.18
N CYS A 256 -0.34 -33.19 20.58
CA CYS A 256 0.81 -32.84 19.72
C CYS A 256 0.37 -32.14 18.43
N VAL A 257 -0.72 -32.59 17.79
CA VAL A 257 -1.28 -31.92 16.60
C VAL A 257 -1.80 -30.54 16.96
N LEU A 258 -2.56 -30.40 18.04
CA LEU A 258 -3.04 -29.09 18.53
C LEU A 258 -1.85 -28.15 18.79
N TRP A 259 -0.79 -28.64 19.43
CA TRP A 259 0.42 -27.87 19.70
C TRP A 259 1.12 -27.39 18.41
N LEU A 260 1.29 -28.28 17.43
CA LEU A 260 1.87 -27.93 16.13
C LEU A 260 0.97 -26.98 15.32
N LEU A 261 -0.36 -27.13 15.40
CA LEU A 261 -1.32 -26.22 14.78
C LEU A 261 -1.29 -24.82 15.40
N VAL A 262 -1.14 -24.70 16.73
CA VAL A 262 -0.96 -23.40 17.41
C VAL A 262 0.33 -22.73 16.93
N HIS A 263 1.45 -23.46 16.89
CA HIS A 263 2.71 -22.94 16.34
C HIS A 263 2.54 -22.46 14.89
N LEU A 264 1.94 -23.29 14.03
CA LEU A 264 1.74 -23.01 12.61
C LEU A 264 0.81 -21.80 12.38
N ALA A 265 -0.31 -21.74 13.10
CA ALA A 265 -1.27 -20.64 13.01
C ALA A 265 -0.60 -19.31 13.41
N VAL A 266 0.19 -19.31 14.48
CA VAL A 266 0.91 -18.12 14.94
C VAL A 266 1.97 -17.67 13.93
N THR A 267 2.75 -18.58 13.32
CA THR A 267 3.73 -18.19 12.29
C THR A 267 3.07 -17.71 11.01
N ILE A 268 1.93 -18.31 10.61
CA ILE A 268 1.13 -17.84 9.46
C ILE A 268 0.58 -16.44 9.73
N LEU A 269 0.01 -16.17 10.91
CA LEU A 269 -0.52 -14.85 11.26
C LEU A 269 0.56 -13.76 11.20
N VAL A 270 1.76 -14.02 11.73
CA VAL A 270 2.89 -13.08 11.65
C VAL A 270 3.31 -12.81 10.20
N GLY A 271 3.31 -13.84 9.34
CA GLY A 271 3.60 -13.68 7.91
C GLY A 271 2.53 -12.86 7.18
N ILE A 272 1.24 -13.14 7.42
CA ILE A 272 0.13 -12.46 6.75
C ILE A 272 0.09 -10.96 7.07
N ILE A 273 0.55 -10.49 8.25
CA ILE A 273 0.60 -9.05 8.56
C ILE A 273 1.31 -8.26 7.45
N GLY A 274 2.40 -8.79 6.90
CA GLY A 274 3.18 -8.15 5.83
C GLY A 274 2.45 -8.01 4.47
N LEU A 275 1.26 -8.61 4.33
CA LEU A 275 0.42 -8.54 3.13
C LEU A 275 -0.77 -7.57 3.27
N ASN A 276 -0.99 -6.98 4.45
CA ASN A 276 -2.17 -6.13 4.71
C ASN A 276 -1.94 -4.63 4.44
N TYR A 277 -0.77 -4.26 3.92
CA TYR A 277 -0.44 -2.92 3.47
C TYR A 277 0.18 -2.98 2.08
N ASN A 278 -0.04 -1.94 1.27
CA ASN A 278 0.68 -1.73 0.02
C ASN A 278 1.33 -0.34 -0.01
N LEU A 279 2.40 -0.21 -0.80
CA LEU A 279 3.06 1.07 -1.09
C LEU A 279 2.74 1.45 -2.55
N ASP A 280 1.52 1.90 -2.75
CA ASP A 280 0.99 2.30 -4.06
C ASP A 280 1.67 3.60 -4.53
N THR A 281 1.84 3.76 -5.85
CA THR A 281 2.17 5.06 -6.43
C THR A 281 0.93 5.94 -6.40
N SER A 282 1.05 7.17 -5.92
CA SER A 282 -0.06 8.13 -5.99
C SER A 282 -0.34 8.51 -7.46
N ALA A 283 -1.62 8.77 -7.74
CA ALA A 283 -2.04 9.52 -8.92
C ALA A 283 -2.05 11.02 -8.62
N ASP A 284 -2.59 11.39 -7.46
CA ASP A 284 -2.88 12.78 -7.07
C ASP A 284 -1.65 13.57 -6.61
N TYR A 285 -0.60 12.89 -6.13
CA TYR A 285 0.60 13.52 -5.59
C TYR A 285 1.88 13.09 -6.33
N VAL A 286 2.71 14.08 -6.65
CA VAL A 286 4.08 13.92 -7.15
C VAL A 286 5.08 14.44 -6.12
N LEU A 287 6.26 13.82 -6.07
CA LEU A 287 7.43 14.38 -5.39
C LEU A 287 8.24 15.19 -6.39
N THR A 288 8.87 16.28 -5.96
CA THR A 288 9.78 17.07 -6.80
C THR A 288 11.24 16.69 -6.54
N GLN A 289 12.02 16.58 -7.62
CA GLN A 289 13.48 16.42 -7.56
C GLN A 289 14.14 17.28 -8.65
N LYS A 290 15.41 17.68 -8.47
CA LYS A 290 16.19 18.29 -9.54
C LYS A 290 16.52 17.26 -10.63
N GLY A 291 16.17 17.55 -11.89
CA GLY A 291 16.47 16.70 -13.04
C GLY A 291 15.85 17.22 -14.35
N SER A 292 15.54 16.32 -15.28
CA SER A 292 15.08 16.66 -16.63
C SER A 292 13.56 16.75 -16.70
N THR A 293 13.05 17.86 -17.24
CA THR A 293 11.62 18.18 -17.28
C THR A 293 11.24 18.57 -18.71
N SER A 294 10.13 18.02 -19.20
CA SER A 294 9.55 18.28 -20.51
C SER A 294 8.55 19.43 -20.41
N ILE A 295 8.82 20.53 -21.10
CA ILE A 295 7.99 21.75 -21.13
C ILE A 295 7.46 22.00 -22.54
N VAL A 296 6.26 22.57 -22.67
CA VAL A 296 5.77 23.06 -23.97
C VAL A 296 6.72 24.12 -24.53
N ASP A 297 6.98 24.05 -25.84
CA ASP A 297 7.78 25.05 -26.54
C ASP A 297 6.91 25.87 -27.49
N LEU A 298 6.28 26.93 -26.99
CA LEU A 298 5.42 27.80 -27.81
C LEU A 298 6.15 28.38 -29.03
N ASN A 299 7.49 28.43 -29.04
CA ASN A 299 8.26 28.87 -30.20
C ASN A 299 8.15 27.94 -31.41
N SER A 300 7.73 26.67 -31.21
CA SER A 300 7.47 25.75 -32.33
C SER A 300 6.23 26.13 -33.16
N LEU A 301 5.45 27.14 -32.74
CA LEU A 301 4.36 27.71 -33.54
C LEU A 301 4.86 28.46 -34.77
N SER A 302 6.10 28.96 -34.78
CA SER A 302 6.69 29.65 -35.92
C SER A 302 7.40 28.63 -36.83
N THR A 303 6.67 28.03 -37.77
CA THR A 303 7.27 27.11 -38.76
C THR A 303 7.97 27.83 -39.91
N GLY A 304 7.66 29.13 -40.09
CA GLY A 304 8.24 30.00 -41.13
C GLY A 304 7.29 30.30 -42.28
N ASP A 305 6.12 29.64 -42.34
CA ASP A 305 4.97 30.08 -43.12
C ASP A 305 4.01 30.82 -42.21
N TYR A 306 4.18 32.14 -42.09
CA TYR A 306 3.43 32.95 -41.13
C TYR A 306 1.92 32.83 -41.31
N SER A 307 1.42 32.74 -42.54
CA SER A 307 -0.01 32.53 -42.83
C SER A 307 -0.53 31.22 -42.26
N ALA A 308 0.18 30.11 -42.48
CA ALA A 308 -0.18 28.81 -41.92
C ALA A 308 -0.05 28.78 -40.38
N ASP A 309 0.97 29.46 -39.83
CA ASP A 309 1.20 29.58 -38.40
C ASP A 309 0.04 30.35 -37.70
N LEU A 310 -0.47 31.43 -38.31
CA LEU A 310 -1.63 32.19 -37.82
C LEU A 310 -2.92 31.35 -37.82
N ALA A 311 -3.22 30.66 -38.92
CA ALA A 311 -4.38 29.77 -39.02
C ALA A 311 -4.28 28.60 -38.01
N ALA A 312 -3.09 28.05 -37.79
CA ALA A 312 -2.87 27.00 -36.79
C ALA A 312 -3.14 27.50 -35.36
N VAL A 313 -2.74 28.72 -35.01
CA VAL A 313 -3.02 29.33 -33.70
C VAL A 313 -4.53 29.56 -33.49
N GLN A 314 -5.28 29.96 -34.52
CA GLN A 314 -6.75 30.02 -34.45
C GLN A 314 -7.36 28.65 -34.12
N GLN A 315 -6.90 27.59 -34.81
CA GLN A 315 -7.38 26.22 -34.58
C GLN A 315 -7.07 25.69 -33.17
N TRP A 316 -5.96 26.12 -32.58
CA TRP A 316 -5.68 25.83 -31.17
C TRP A 316 -6.64 26.54 -30.21
N GLY A 317 -7.04 27.78 -30.49
CA GLY A 317 -8.04 28.50 -29.68
C GLY A 317 -9.45 27.91 -29.79
N ILE A 318 -9.87 27.48 -30.99
CA ILE A 318 -11.14 26.75 -31.16
C ILE A 318 -11.14 25.45 -30.33
N ARG A 319 -10.01 24.71 -30.30
CA ARG A 319 -9.88 23.54 -29.42
C ARG A 319 -9.78 23.91 -27.94
N GLY A 320 -9.29 25.10 -27.64
CA GLY A 320 -9.19 25.68 -26.31
C GLY A 320 -10.54 25.96 -25.63
N GLU A 321 -11.64 25.98 -26.38
CA GLU A 321 -13.01 26.14 -25.86
C GLU A 321 -13.38 25.12 -24.77
N VAL A 322 -12.79 23.91 -24.80
CA VAL A 322 -13.04 22.88 -23.77
C VAL A 322 -12.31 23.14 -22.44
N THR A 323 -11.51 24.20 -22.33
CA THR A 323 -10.73 24.53 -21.13
C THR A 323 -11.54 25.38 -20.15
N THR A 324 -11.49 25.04 -18.86
CA THR A 324 -12.34 25.65 -17.84
C THR A 324 -11.75 26.97 -17.31
N PRO A 325 -12.49 28.10 -17.40
CA PRO A 325 -12.10 29.31 -16.69
C PRO A 325 -12.37 29.17 -15.19
N LEU A 326 -11.39 29.56 -14.38
CA LEU A 326 -11.47 29.70 -12.92
C LEU A 326 -11.47 31.18 -12.56
N ASP A 327 -12.19 31.55 -11.50
CA ASP A 327 -12.08 32.89 -10.91
C ASP A 327 -10.66 33.10 -10.35
N GLN A 328 -10.07 34.28 -10.56
CA GLN A 328 -8.79 34.69 -9.93
C GLN A 328 -8.79 34.58 -8.39
N GLY A 329 -9.97 34.52 -7.75
CA GLY A 329 -10.12 34.23 -6.32
C GLY A 329 -10.08 32.74 -5.91
N TYR A 330 -9.88 31.80 -6.85
CA TYR A 330 -9.99 30.35 -6.59
C TYR A 330 -8.64 29.72 -6.19
N ASP A 331 -8.56 29.20 -4.95
CA ASP A 331 -7.32 28.68 -4.34
C ASP A 331 -6.81 27.32 -4.91
N VAL A 332 -7.47 26.73 -5.92
CA VAL A 332 -7.11 25.41 -6.46
C VAL A 332 -6.71 25.52 -7.93
N GLU A 333 -5.48 25.13 -8.24
CA GLU A 333 -4.97 25.00 -9.59
C GLU A 333 -5.39 23.62 -10.17
N GLU A 334 -6.11 23.60 -11.29
CA GLU A 334 -6.58 22.36 -11.93
C GLU A 334 -5.95 22.15 -13.33
N GLN A 335 -5.79 20.89 -13.75
CA GLN A 335 -5.30 20.58 -15.10
C GLN A 335 -6.28 21.08 -16.16
N GLN A 336 -5.73 21.68 -17.24
CA GLN A 336 -6.48 22.29 -18.34
C GLN A 336 -7.36 23.49 -17.96
N SER A 337 -7.14 24.10 -16.80
CA SER A 337 -7.83 25.32 -16.38
C SER A 337 -6.96 26.57 -16.56
N TYR A 338 -7.58 27.75 -16.61
CA TYR A 338 -6.89 29.04 -16.54
C TYR A 338 -7.69 30.02 -15.68
N TYR A 339 -7.02 30.98 -15.07
CA TYR A 339 -7.66 32.01 -14.25
C TYR A 339 -8.16 33.16 -15.14
N SER A 340 -9.41 33.62 -14.97
CA SER A 340 -9.93 34.84 -15.56
C SER A 340 -10.44 35.83 -14.50
N SER A 341 -10.31 37.11 -14.79
CA SER A 341 -11.02 38.19 -14.08
C SER A 341 -12.44 38.42 -14.60
N PHE A 342 -12.82 37.79 -15.72
CA PHE A 342 -14.05 38.08 -16.48
C PHE A 342 -14.15 39.53 -17.00
N GLU A 343 -13.02 40.24 -17.07
CA GLU A 343 -12.90 41.63 -17.54
C GLU A 343 -11.75 41.80 -18.58
N GLY A 344 -11.29 40.71 -19.20
CA GLY A 344 -10.21 40.74 -20.19
C GLY A 344 -8.79 40.50 -19.67
N HIS A 345 -8.63 40.07 -18.42
CA HIS A 345 -7.33 39.64 -17.88
C HIS A 345 -7.37 38.15 -17.50
N THR A 346 -6.63 37.34 -18.24
CA THR A 346 -6.46 35.90 -18.00
C THR A 346 -5.02 35.52 -17.67
N ARG A 347 -4.84 34.43 -16.89
CA ARG A 347 -3.54 33.85 -16.52
C ARG A 347 -3.58 32.33 -16.58
N TYR A 348 -2.56 31.71 -17.17
CA TYR A 348 -2.36 30.26 -17.19
C TYR A 348 -1.02 29.88 -16.56
N TYR A 349 -1.02 28.84 -15.72
CA TYR A 349 0.18 28.22 -15.17
C TYR A 349 0.55 26.98 -16.00
N PHE A 350 1.80 26.91 -16.44
CA PHE A 350 2.27 25.83 -17.31
C PHE A 350 2.34 24.49 -16.58
N GLN A 351 2.14 23.39 -17.31
CA GLN A 351 2.25 22.03 -16.81
C GLN A 351 3.61 21.42 -17.19
N ASP A 352 4.46 21.23 -16.19
CA ASP A 352 5.78 20.65 -16.31
C ASP A 352 5.69 19.11 -16.20
N GLN A 353 6.18 18.40 -17.22
CA GLN A 353 6.12 16.93 -17.29
C GLN A 353 7.47 16.30 -16.99
N ASN A 354 7.53 15.06 -16.50
CA ASN A 354 8.80 14.33 -16.44
C ASN A 354 9.23 13.93 -17.86
N ALA A 355 10.49 14.19 -18.22
CA ALA A 355 11.03 13.84 -19.53
C ALA A 355 11.11 12.32 -19.80
N ASP A 356 11.17 11.49 -18.75
CA ASP A 356 11.23 10.03 -18.85
C ASP A 356 9.84 9.34 -18.68
N ASP A 357 8.84 10.03 -18.11
CA ASP A 357 7.53 9.49 -17.72
C ASP A 357 6.44 10.58 -17.85
N PRO A 358 5.85 10.78 -19.05
CA PRO A 358 4.98 11.94 -19.35
C PRO A 358 3.69 11.96 -18.52
N ASP A 359 3.27 10.81 -17.97
CA ASP A 359 2.12 10.69 -17.05
C ASP A 359 2.37 11.40 -15.70
N ARG A 360 3.61 11.87 -15.45
CA ARG A 360 3.98 12.65 -14.25
C ARG A 360 4.03 14.12 -14.59
N VAL A 361 2.96 14.80 -14.22
CA VAL A 361 2.76 16.23 -14.43
C VAL A 361 2.79 16.96 -13.08
N ILE A 362 3.31 18.18 -13.07
CA ILE A 362 3.17 19.14 -11.97
C ILE A 362 2.82 20.51 -12.57
N ILE A 363 2.01 21.29 -11.85
CA ILE A 363 1.76 22.69 -12.22
C ILE A 363 3.00 23.50 -11.82
N SER A 364 3.56 24.21 -12.78
CA SER A 364 4.82 24.95 -12.68
C SER A 364 4.58 26.32 -12.06
N SER A 365 5.58 26.89 -11.39
CA SER A 365 5.54 28.31 -10.96
C SER A 365 5.65 29.31 -12.12
N ARG A 366 5.75 28.80 -13.36
CA ARG A 366 5.79 29.59 -14.59
C ARG A 366 4.37 29.85 -15.08
N TYR A 367 4.09 31.09 -15.43
CA TYR A 367 2.79 31.49 -15.99
C TYR A 367 2.91 32.42 -17.19
N ILE A 368 1.82 32.55 -17.93
CA ILE A 368 1.63 33.53 -19.00
C ILE A 368 0.26 34.17 -18.85
N GLU A 369 0.14 35.42 -19.29
CA GLU A 369 -1.06 36.25 -19.14
C GLU A 369 -1.55 36.73 -20.51
N SER A 370 -2.83 37.07 -20.61
CA SER A 370 -3.40 37.81 -21.74
C SER A 370 -4.12 39.04 -21.17
N LEU A 371 -3.85 40.20 -21.76
CA LEU A 371 -4.37 41.49 -21.32
C LEU A 371 -5.11 42.14 -22.49
N ALA A 372 -6.44 41.95 -22.51
CA ALA A 372 -7.34 42.53 -23.48
C ALA A 372 -8.09 43.74 -22.91
N SER A 373 -8.40 44.70 -23.79
CA SER A 373 -9.24 45.86 -23.45
C SER A 373 -9.97 46.36 -24.67
N CYS A 374 -11.28 46.61 -24.55
CA CYS A 374 -12.17 47.01 -25.63
C CYS A 374 -12.86 48.34 -25.36
N GLN A 375 -13.27 49.00 -26.44
CA GLN A 375 -14.17 50.16 -26.44
C GLN A 375 -15.31 49.89 -27.42
N ASP A 376 -16.54 50.02 -26.95
CA ASP A 376 -17.77 49.79 -27.70
C ASP A 376 -18.27 51.06 -28.43
N TYR A 377 -18.94 50.85 -29.55
CA TYR A 377 -19.50 51.87 -30.41
C TYR A 377 -20.80 51.37 -31.05
N THR A 378 -21.90 52.08 -30.80
CA THR A 378 -23.21 51.74 -31.36
C THR A 378 -23.25 51.91 -32.89
N VAL A 379 -23.79 50.91 -33.60
CA VAL A 379 -23.93 50.92 -35.06
C VAL A 379 -25.28 51.50 -35.47
N SER A 380 -25.28 52.56 -36.29
CA SER A 380 -26.49 53.24 -36.78
C SER A 380 -26.95 52.76 -38.17
N ARG A 381 -26.11 52.02 -38.90
CA ARG A 381 -26.47 51.36 -40.17
C ARG A 381 -25.66 50.10 -40.39
N GLY A 382 -26.31 49.05 -40.88
CA GLY A 382 -25.70 47.73 -41.09
C GLY A 382 -25.76 46.82 -39.86
N GLN A 383 -26.54 47.18 -38.84
CA GLN A 383 -26.59 46.50 -37.54
C GLN A 383 -26.84 44.98 -37.64
N TYR A 384 -27.63 44.50 -38.62
CA TYR A 384 -27.94 43.07 -38.82
C TYR A 384 -26.83 42.26 -39.54
N GLY A 385 -25.65 42.84 -39.79
CA GLY A 385 -24.53 42.14 -40.43
C GLY A 385 -24.77 41.63 -41.85
N ASN A 386 -25.81 42.15 -42.52
CA ASN A 386 -26.21 41.82 -43.89
C ASN A 386 -25.61 42.76 -44.96
N LEU A 387 -24.87 43.79 -44.54
CA LEU A 387 -24.16 44.72 -45.42
C LEU A 387 -22.65 44.52 -45.30
N SER A 388 -21.91 44.71 -46.39
CA SER A 388 -20.44 44.73 -46.41
C SER A 388 -19.81 45.99 -45.79
N TYR A 389 -20.60 46.80 -45.10
CA TYR A 389 -20.16 47.99 -44.37
C TYR A 389 -21.12 48.29 -43.22
N ILE A 390 -20.59 48.93 -42.19
CA ILE A 390 -21.33 49.48 -41.06
C ILE A 390 -21.05 50.97 -40.92
N ILE A 391 -21.99 51.69 -40.33
CA ILE A 391 -21.77 53.07 -39.89
C ILE A 391 -21.93 53.09 -38.37
N TYR A 392 -20.87 53.42 -37.65
CA TYR A 392 -20.88 53.57 -36.19
C TYR A 392 -20.55 55.00 -35.78
N ASN A 393 -21.07 55.44 -34.63
CA ASN A 393 -20.79 56.77 -34.11
C ASN A 393 -19.59 56.72 -33.15
N ASN A 394 -18.47 57.37 -33.50
CA ASN A 394 -17.26 57.37 -32.68
C ASN A 394 -17.27 58.44 -31.55
N GLY A 395 -18.45 58.88 -31.13
CA GLY A 395 -18.68 59.98 -30.18
C GLY A 395 -18.42 61.38 -30.75
N LYS A 396 -17.90 61.51 -31.98
CA LYS A 396 -17.62 62.80 -32.65
C LYS A 396 -18.21 62.89 -34.06
N LYS A 397 -18.31 61.76 -34.76
CA LYS A 397 -18.89 61.65 -36.11
C LYS A 397 -19.28 60.20 -36.39
N ASP A 398 -20.19 60.04 -37.34
CA ASP A 398 -20.42 58.78 -38.02
C ASP A 398 -19.17 58.38 -38.84
N VAL A 399 -18.71 57.15 -38.65
CA VAL A 399 -17.59 56.53 -39.36
C VAL A 399 -18.12 55.37 -40.18
N ASN A 400 -17.89 55.41 -41.49
CA ASN A 400 -18.18 54.29 -42.38
C ASN A 400 -16.99 53.31 -42.37
N GLN A 401 -17.24 52.06 -41.97
CA GLN A 401 -16.26 51.00 -41.86
C GLN A 401 -16.69 49.84 -42.77
N SER A 402 -15.81 49.45 -43.70
CA SER A 402 -16.02 48.25 -44.53
C SER A 402 -15.79 46.99 -43.70
N LEU A 403 -16.63 45.98 -43.90
CA LEU A 403 -16.46 44.65 -43.33
C LEU A 403 -15.89 43.70 -44.41
N PRO A 404 -14.88 42.87 -44.09
CA PRO A 404 -14.30 41.92 -45.03
C PRO A 404 -15.22 40.72 -45.33
N ALA A 405 -16.11 40.40 -44.40
CA ALA A 405 -17.17 39.41 -44.54
C ALA A 405 -18.45 39.90 -43.85
N THR A 406 -19.59 39.32 -44.22
CA THR A 406 -20.89 39.56 -43.58
C THR A 406 -21.16 38.44 -42.57
N PRO A 407 -21.17 38.71 -41.25
CA PRO A 407 -21.41 37.67 -40.25
C PRO A 407 -22.87 37.17 -40.22
N GLY A 408 -23.80 37.94 -40.80
CA GLY A 408 -25.24 37.68 -40.72
C GLY A 408 -25.84 38.05 -39.35
N PRO A 409 -27.17 37.95 -39.18
CA PRO A 409 -27.83 38.32 -37.93
C PRO A 409 -27.38 37.45 -36.75
N GLY A 410 -27.09 38.08 -35.61
CA GLY A 410 -26.56 37.40 -34.41
C GLY A 410 -25.12 36.84 -34.55
N GLY A 411 -24.42 37.12 -35.65
CA GLY A 411 -23.04 36.68 -35.85
C GLY A 411 -22.00 37.67 -35.31
N LEU A 412 -20.85 37.14 -34.88
CA LEU A 412 -19.64 37.90 -34.57
C LEU A 412 -18.66 37.87 -35.73
N LEU A 413 -17.95 38.98 -35.93
CA LEU A 413 -16.84 39.13 -36.86
C LEU A 413 -15.65 39.75 -36.12
N PHE A 414 -14.55 39.01 -36.02
CA PHE A 414 -13.27 39.53 -35.51
C PHE A 414 -12.35 39.85 -36.68
N ILE A 415 -11.74 41.04 -36.68
CA ILE A 415 -10.78 41.48 -37.69
C ILE A 415 -9.46 41.81 -36.98
N SER A 416 -8.44 40.98 -37.19
CA SER A 416 -7.12 41.14 -36.58
C SER A 416 -6.14 41.84 -37.51
N LYS A 417 -5.42 42.85 -37.00
CA LYS A 417 -4.43 43.59 -37.78
C LYS A 417 -3.05 42.92 -37.78
N LEU A 418 -2.51 42.66 -38.97
CA LEU A 418 -1.17 42.09 -39.17
C LEU A 418 -0.04 43.06 -38.80
N ASN A 419 -0.28 44.37 -38.90
CA ASN A 419 0.66 45.43 -38.51
C ASN A 419 0.05 46.31 -37.39
N PRO A 420 -0.03 45.81 -36.15
CA PRO A 420 -0.63 46.51 -35.03
C PRO A 420 0.26 47.68 -34.54
N THR A 421 -0.38 48.70 -33.96
CA THR A 421 0.32 49.90 -33.44
C THR A 421 0.60 49.88 -31.94
N CYS A 422 0.11 48.85 -31.23
CA CYS A 422 0.08 48.79 -29.76
C CYS A 422 1.29 48.13 -29.08
N GLY A 423 2.19 47.47 -29.84
CA GLY A 423 3.43 46.89 -29.32
C GLY A 423 3.82 45.60 -30.03
N ASP A 424 5.03 45.09 -29.76
CA ASP A 424 5.57 43.95 -30.51
C ASP A 424 4.81 42.64 -30.30
N ARG A 425 4.23 42.45 -29.10
CA ARG A 425 3.44 41.28 -28.67
C ARG A 425 1.94 41.59 -28.51
N CYS A 426 1.48 42.67 -29.13
CA CYS A 426 0.10 43.15 -29.05
C CYS A 426 -0.56 43.10 -30.42
N VAL A 427 -1.86 42.81 -30.46
CA VAL A 427 -2.70 42.86 -31.66
C VAL A 427 -3.85 43.83 -31.43
N GLU A 428 -4.15 44.64 -32.44
CA GLU A 428 -5.33 45.51 -32.49
C GLU A 428 -6.43 44.76 -33.26
N PHE A 429 -7.62 44.70 -32.66
CA PHE A 429 -8.80 44.03 -33.22
C PHE A 429 -9.92 45.01 -33.46
N HIS A 430 -10.60 44.84 -34.59
CA HIS A 430 -11.88 45.48 -34.87
C HIS A 430 -12.94 44.37 -34.87
N THR A 431 -13.85 44.38 -33.91
CA THR A 431 -14.87 43.34 -33.74
C THR A 431 -16.26 43.92 -34.00
N PHE A 432 -17.14 43.16 -34.64
CA PHE A 432 -18.52 43.56 -34.88
C PHE A 432 -19.48 42.45 -34.43
N GLN A 433 -20.39 42.79 -33.52
CA GLN A 433 -21.55 41.97 -33.17
C GLN A 433 -22.76 42.45 -33.95
N ALA A 434 -23.29 41.57 -34.80
CA ALA A 434 -24.51 41.83 -35.52
C ALA A 434 -25.74 41.62 -34.62
N ALA A 435 -26.68 42.56 -34.72
CA ALA A 435 -28.04 42.44 -34.23
C ALA A 435 -28.65 41.10 -34.62
N THR A 436 -29.35 40.43 -33.69
CA THR A 436 -30.31 39.39 -34.04
C THR A 436 -31.39 40.01 -34.93
N SER A 437 -31.95 39.23 -35.86
CA SER A 437 -33.13 39.72 -36.58
C SER A 437 -34.27 39.78 -35.56
N PRO A 438 -35.09 40.85 -35.51
CA PRO A 438 -36.37 40.74 -34.84
C PRO A 438 -37.12 39.59 -35.49
N ASP A 439 -37.57 38.63 -34.68
CA ASP A 439 -38.28 37.47 -35.19
C ASP A 439 -39.60 37.94 -35.81
N SER A 440 -39.75 37.75 -37.13
CA SER A 440 -41.00 38.06 -37.85
C SER A 440 -42.10 37.01 -37.60
N ASN A 441 -42.06 36.39 -36.42
CA ASN A 441 -42.87 35.25 -36.01
C ASN A 441 -43.79 35.53 -34.83
N ASP A 442 -43.95 36.80 -34.41
CA ASP A 442 -45.24 37.24 -33.87
C ASP A 442 -46.26 37.41 -35.01
N ASN A 443 -46.51 36.31 -35.73
CA ASN A 443 -47.75 36.14 -36.46
C ASN A 443 -48.77 35.64 -35.44
N GLY A 444 -49.42 36.58 -34.75
CA GLY A 444 -50.47 36.27 -33.80
C GLY A 444 -51.65 35.54 -34.46
N ASP A 445 -51.60 34.21 -34.45
CA ASP A 445 -52.81 33.41 -34.30
C ASP A 445 -53.22 33.55 -32.83
N GLY A 446 -54.12 34.51 -32.57
CA GLY A 446 -54.57 34.84 -31.23
C GLY A 446 -55.49 33.77 -30.66
N ASP A 447 -54.96 32.93 -29.78
CA ASP A 447 -55.75 32.25 -28.76
C ASP A 447 -55.86 33.20 -27.55
N GLU A 448 -56.98 33.94 -27.50
CA GLU A 448 -57.38 34.81 -26.39
C GLU A 448 -57.76 33.99 -25.15
N ASP A 449 -56.78 33.47 -24.39
CA ASP A 449 -57.00 33.00 -23.02
C ASP A 449 -56.36 33.99 -22.03
N GLU A 450 -57.22 34.84 -21.44
CA GLU A 450 -56.89 35.80 -20.39
C GLU A 450 -56.52 35.08 -19.08
N ASP A 451 -55.23 35.05 -18.73
CA ASP A 451 -54.81 34.91 -17.32
C ASP A 451 -53.83 36.05 -16.99
N GLU A 452 -54.35 37.06 -16.29
CA GLU A 452 -53.57 38.17 -15.74
C GLU A 452 -52.62 37.68 -14.65
N ASP A 453 -51.31 37.69 -14.90
CA ASP A 453 -50.32 37.87 -13.82
C ASP A 453 -49.17 38.77 -14.29
N ASN A 454 -49.07 39.94 -13.66
CA ASN A 454 -48.10 40.98 -14.00
C ASN A 454 -46.66 40.49 -13.78
N PHE A 455 -45.86 40.49 -14.85
CA PHE A 455 -44.43 40.71 -14.75
C PHE A 455 -44.05 41.84 -15.70
N ASP A 456 -43.86 43.05 -15.15
CA ASP A 456 -43.11 44.11 -15.84
C ASP A 456 -41.74 43.52 -16.22
N GLY A 457 -41.22 43.66 -17.43
CA GLY A 457 -41.60 44.60 -18.46
C GLY A 457 -40.34 45.19 -19.07
N ASP A 458 -39.58 44.36 -19.79
CA ASP A 458 -38.58 44.82 -20.74
C ASP A 458 -38.98 44.29 -22.12
N LEU A 459 -39.04 45.20 -23.09
CA LEU A 459 -39.35 44.84 -24.47
C LEU A 459 -38.13 44.13 -25.09
N ASP A 460 -38.39 43.16 -25.97
CA ASP A 460 -37.43 42.72 -26.99
C ASP A 460 -37.11 43.89 -27.94
N ASP A 461 -36.25 44.82 -27.49
CA ASP A 461 -35.62 45.81 -28.35
C ASP A 461 -34.59 45.06 -29.20
N GLY A 462 -35.00 44.64 -30.40
CA GLY A 462 -34.24 43.78 -31.30
C GLY A 462 -32.78 44.19 -31.39
N GLY A 463 -31.90 43.33 -30.84
CA GLY A 463 -30.64 43.75 -30.23
C GLY A 463 -29.80 44.71 -31.05
N VAL A 464 -29.28 45.77 -30.43
CA VAL A 464 -28.52 46.79 -31.15
C VAL A 464 -27.14 46.26 -31.56
N GLY A 465 -26.84 46.31 -32.87
CA GLY A 465 -25.53 45.93 -33.38
C GLY A 465 -24.43 46.84 -32.84
N THR A 466 -23.35 46.23 -32.34
CA THR A 466 -22.27 46.94 -31.63
C THR A 466 -20.92 46.62 -32.26
N TYR A 467 -20.10 47.66 -32.41
CA TYR A 467 -18.76 47.57 -32.97
C TYR A 467 -17.73 47.91 -31.90
N PHE A 468 -16.68 47.10 -31.78
CA PHE A 468 -15.68 47.21 -30.75
C PHE A 468 -14.30 47.44 -31.37
N ILE A 469 -13.52 48.33 -30.75
CA ILE A 469 -12.10 48.47 -31.03
C ILE A 469 -11.36 47.96 -29.79
N CYS A 470 -10.62 46.87 -29.95
CA CYS A 470 -9.92 46.22 -28.85
C CYS A 470 -8.41 46.15 -29.11
N ASN A 471 -7.66 46.00 -28.02
CA ASN A 471 -6.30 45.46 -28.07
C ASN A 471 -6.23 44.18 -27.23
N ASN A 472 -5.29 43.29 -27.55
CA ASN A 472 -4.85 42.23 -26.66
C ASN A 472 -3.32 42.19 -26.66
N THR A 473 -2.72 42.02 -25.49
CA THR A 473 -1.29 41.85 -25.32
C THR A 473 -1.00 40.56 -24.57
N VAL A 474 -0.18 39.69 -25.16
CA VAL A 474 0.37 38.52 -24.49
C VAL A 474 1.80 38.84 -24.06
N PRO A 475 2.04 39.24 -22.79
CA PRO A 475 3.39 39.48 -22.28
C PRO A 475 4.33 38.26 -22.39
N GLN A 476 5.58 38.45 -21.98
CA GLN A 476 6.53 37.36 -21.85
C GLN A 476 6.11 36.40 -20.72
N VAL A 477 6.50 35.13 -20.82
CA VAL A 477 6.37 34.14 -19.72
C VAL A 477 7.05 34.69 -18.47
N GLN A 478 6.38 34.54 -17.33
CA GLN A 478 6.84 34.95 -16.01
C GLN A 478 7.02 33.73 -15.08
N ASP A 479 7.63 33.95 -13.92
CA ASP A 479 7.82 32.95 -12.86
C ASP A 479 7.67 33.68 -11.52
N ASP A 480 6.88 33.13 -10.59
CA ASP A 480 6.64 33.71 -9.26
C ASP A 480 7.94 34.01 -8.50
N TYR A 481 8.98 33.23 -8.76
CA TYR A 481 10.29 33.38 -8.13
C TYR A 481 11.28 34.27 -8.90
N ASN A 482 10.90 34.83 -10.06
CA ASN A 482 11.73 35.63 -10.96
C ASN A 482 13.09 34.97 -11.31
N LYS A 483 13.11 33.66 -11.54
CA LYS A 483 14.31 32.85 -11.84
C LYS A 483 14.26 32.22 -13.23
N LEU A 484 13.59 32.89 -14.17
CA LEU A 484 13.39 32.39 -15.53
C LEU A 484 14.72 32.31 -16.31
N THR A 485 15.08 31.11 -16.78
CA THR A 485 16.16 30.89 -17.75
C THR A 485 15.70 31.27 -19.15
N SER A 486 16.63 31.64 -20.05
CA SER A 486 16.34 31.91 -21.47
C SER A 486 15.62 30.77 -22.21
N GLU A 487 15.73 29.53 -21.73
CA GLU A 487 15.06 28.34 -22.27
C GLU A 487 13.52 28.41 -22.16
N TYR A 488 12.98 29.19 -21.22
CA TYR A 488 11.52 29.35 -21.03
C TYR A 488 10.94 30.59 -21.76
N LEU A 489 11.76 31.38 -22.44
CA LEU A 489 11.31 32.58 -23.13
C LEU A 489 10.59 32.24 -24.44
N THR A 490 9.58 33.04 -24.75
CA THR A 490 8.81 32.99 -26.00
C THR A 490 9.16 34.17 -26.91
N GLU A 491 9.29 33.94 -28.20
CA GLU A 491 9.60 34.99 -29.17
C GLU A 491 8.45 35.99 -29.32
N ASP A 492 8.77 37.25 -29.67
CA ASP A 492 7.75 38.31 -29.70
C ASP A 492 6.75 38.15 -30.86
N MET A 493 7.21 37.55 -31.96
CA MET A 493 6.35 37.13 -33.07
C MET A 493 5.31 36.10 -32.58
N VAL A 494 5.72 35.11 -31.78
CA VAL A 494 4.83 34.10 -31.20
C VAL A 494 3.86 34.74 -30.21
N GLY A 495 4.33 35.66 -29.37
CA GLY A 495 3.46 36.47 -28.50
C GLY A 495 2.37 37.21 -29.29
N ARG A 496 2.72 37.79 -30.45
CA ARG A 496 1.75 38.43 -31.35
C ARG A 496 0.78 37.45 -31.99
N MET A 497 1.25 36.28 -32.43
CA MET A 497 0.37 35.24 -32.99
C MET A 497 -0.66 34.80 -31.95
N LEU A 498 -0.23 34.51 -30.71
CA LEU A 498 -1.12 34.17 -29.60
C LEU A 498 -2.10 35.31 -29.28
N ALA A 499 -1.61 36.55 -29.17
CA ALA A 499 -2.44 37.71 -28.84
C ALA A 499 -3.57 37.95 -29.85
N GLY A 500 -3.40 37.55 -31.11
CA GLY A 500 -4.39 37.72 -32.18
C GLY A 500 -5.33 36.55 -32.44
N ALA A 501 -5.21 35.45 -31.68
CA ALA A 501 -5.69 34.10 -32.03
C ALA A 501 -7.14 34.02 -32.53
N ILE A 502 -8.05 34.78 -31.93
CA ILE A 502 -9.49 34.76 -32.24
C ILE A 502 -9.88 35.38 -33.59
N GLY A 503 -9.02 36.20 -34.21
CA GLY A 503 -9.31 36.85 -35.50
C GLY A 503 -8.41 36.42 -36.67
N TRP A 504 -7.50 35.47 -36.47
CA TRP A 504 -6.75 34.82 -37.54
C TRP A 504 -7.61 33.80 -38.29
N SER A 505 -7.23 33.42 -39.50
CA SER A 505 -7.95 32.38 -40.27
C SER A 505 -7.12 31.81 -41.41
N ASP A 506 -7.58 30.70 -41.99
CA ASP A 506 -7.09 30.18 -43.28
C ASP A 506 -7.68 30.93 -44.50
N ASN A 507 -8.48 31.99 -44.28
CA ASN A 507 -8.92 32.84 -45.38
C ASN A 507 -7.75 33.75 -45.83
N PRO A 508 -7.63 34.04 -47.14
CA PRO A 508 -6.66 35.03 -47.58
C PRO A 508 -6.92 36.37 -46.88
N PRO A 509 -5.87 37.13 -46.54
CA PRO A 509 -6.02 38.47 -45.99
C PRO A 509 -6.93 39.35 -46.85
N THR A 510 -7.50 40.37 -46.22
CA THR A 510 -8.22 41.45 -46.89
C THR A 510 -7.47 41.95 -48.13
N ALA A 511 -8.19 42.50 -49.12
CA ALA A 511 -7.61 42.93 -50.40
C ALA A 511 -6.43 43.92 -50.28
N ASP A 512 -6.33 44.62 -49.15
CA ASP A 512 -5.26 45.53 -48.77
C ASP A 512 -4.00 44.86 -48.18
N GLY A 513 -4.07 43.56 -47.84
CA GLY A 513 -2.98 42.75 -47.28
C GLY A 513 -2.59 43.08 -45.84
N LYS A 514 -3.48 43.71 -45.06
CA LYS A 514 -3.17 44.28 -43.72
C LYS A 514 -3.91 43.63 -42.56
N GLU A 515 -5.01 42.95 -42.85
CA GLU A 515 -5.98 42.47 -41.86
C GLU A 515 -6.47 41.08 -42.28
N GLU A 516 -6.57 40.18 -41.31
CA GLU A 516 -7.25 38.88 -41.41
C GLU A 516 -8.54 38.93 -40.59
N TYR A 517 -9.43 37.96 -40.78
CA TYR A 517 -10.71 37.94 -40.07
C TYR A 517 -11.25 36.53 -39.85
N ALA A 518 -11.95 36.36 -38.72
CA ALA A 518 -12.72 35.18 -38.39
C ALA A 518 -14.20 35.55 -38.23
N VAL A 519 -15.09 34.69 -38.73
CA VAL A 519 -16.54 34.82 -38.60
C VAL A 519 -17.05 33.69 -37.69
N TYR A 520 -17.79 34.07 -36.64
CA TYR A 520 -18.45 33.15 -35.73
C TYR A 520 -19.96 33.38 -35.88
N THR A 521 -20.68 32.40 -36.42
CA THR A 521 -22.12 32.50 -36.63
C THR A 521 -22.89 32.28 -35.33
N ASN A 522 -24.16 32.67 -35.28
CA ASN A 522 -25.07 32.38 -34.16
C ASN A 522 -25.27 30.86 -33.89
N SER A 523 -24.74 29.99 -34.76
CA SER A 523 -24.73 28.53 -34.58
C SER A 523 -23.40 27.97 -34.04
N SER A 524 -22.41 28.85 -33.75
CA SER A 524 -21.14 28.44 -33.14
C SER A 524 -21.27 28.38 -31.62
N GLU A 525 -20.40 27.62 -30.96
CA GLU A 525 -20.38 27.54 -29.48
C GLU A 525 -19.99 28.91 -28.87
N MET A 526 -19.22 29.73 -29.62
CA MET A 526 -18.94 31.17 -29.37
C MET A 526 -20.10 32.11 -29.76
N SER A 527 -21.35 31.65 -29.71
CA SER A 527 -22.54 32.50 -29.95
C SER A 527 -22.99 33.22 -28.68
N PHE A 528 -23.48 34.45 -28.84
CA PHE A 528 -23.97 35.26 -27.74
C PHE A 528 -25.42 35.66 -28.00
N PRO A 529 -26.39 35.17 -27.19
CA PRO A 529 -27.79 35.53 -27.35
C PRO A 529 -28.08 36.98 -26.91
N GLU A 530 -27.19 37.58 -26.12
CA GLU A 530 -27.32 38.93 -25.56
C GLU A 530 -26.26 39.88 -26.14
N ALA A 531 -26.52 41.20 -26.08
CA ALA A 531 -25.59 42.23 -26.51
C ALA A 531 -24.36 42.27 -25.57
N LEU A 532 -23.16 42.14 -26.14
CA LEU A 532 -21.93 42.10 -25.37
C LEU A 532 -21.52 43.49 -24.88
N GLY A 533 -21.09 43.58 -23.61
CA GLY A 533 -20.35 44.72 -23.12
C GLY A 533 -18.89 44.70 -23.58
N PRO A 534 -18.17 45.82 -23.47
CA PRO A 534 -16.73 45.87 -23.78
C PRO A 534 -15.90 44.98 -22.85
N GLY A 535 -16.36 44.71 -21.62
CA GLY A 535 -15.73 43.75 -20.71
C GLY A 535 -15.82 42.31 -21.22
N ASP A 536 -17.00 41.92 -21.71
CA ASP A 536 -17.27 40.55 -22.19
C ASP A 536 -16.50 40.24 -23.49
N VAL A 537 -16.41 41.20 -24.41
CA VAL A 537 -15.58 41.04 -25.63
C VAL A 537 -14.09 40.97 -25.26
N ALA A 538 -13.65 41.74 -24.25
CA ALA A 538 -12.27 41.66 -23.78
C ALA A 538 -11.99 40.30 -23.10
N ASP A 539 -12.89 39.81 -22.25
CA ASP A 539 -12.79 38.47 -21.66
C ASP A 539 -12.69 37.42 -22.76
N LEU A 540 -13.65 37.37 -23.69
CA LEU A 540 -13.68 36.44 -24.82
C LEU A 540 -12.35 36.40 -25.60
N ILE A 541 -11.76 37.55 -25.92
CA ILE A 541 -10.44 37.61 -26.61
C ILE A 541 -9.33 37.00 -25.73
N SER A 542 -9.29 37.37 -24.44
CA SER A 542 -8.26 36.91 -23.50
C SER A 542 -8.41 35.43 -23.12
N SER A 543 -9.64 34.95 -23.03
CA SER A 543 -10.06 33.58 -22.70
C SER A 543 -9.82 32.65 -23.89
N PHE A 544 -10.14 33.06 -25.12
CA PHE A 544 -9.80 32.32 -26.34
C PHE A 544 -8.27 32.16 -26.50
N THR A 545 -7.52 33.23 -26.26
CA THR A 545 -6.05 33.21 -26.28
C THR A 545 -5.49 32.26 -25.21
N MET A 546 -6.04 32.28 -24.00
CA MET A 546 -5.53 31.48 -22.90
C MET A 546 -5.93 30.01 -22.99
N GLY A 547 -7.16 29.73 -23.44
CA GLY A 547 -7.62 28.38 -23.76
C GLY A 547 -6.77 27.72 -24.84
N ALA A 548 -6.35 28.49 -25.87
CA ALA A 548 -5.39 28.00 -26.86
C ALA A 548 -4.09 27.50 -26.20
N ILE A 549 -3.51 28.30 -25.30
CA ILE A 549 -2.25 27.97 -24.60
C ILE A 549 -2.43 26.77 -23.67
N SER A 550 -3.52 26.76 -22.89
CA SER A 550 -3.87 25.66 -21.97
C SER A 550 -4.04 24.33 -22.72
N PHE A 551 -4.72 24.35 -23.86
CA PHE A 551 -4.90 23.18 -24.70
C PHE A 551 -3.59 22.75 -25.39
N MET A 552 -2.77 23.70 -25.86
CA MET A 552 -1.45 23.41 -26.44
C MET A 552 -0.52 22.73 -25.45
N ASP A 553 -0.46 23.19 -24.20
CA ASP A 553 0.43 22.60 -23.18
C ASP A 553 0.01 21.16 -22.83
N ASN A 554 -1.29 20.88 -22.68
CA ASN A 554 -1.77 19.52 -22.43
C ASN A 554 -1.85 18.62 -23.68
N SER A 555 -1.62 19.16 -24.90
CA SER A 555 -1.74 18.38 -26.12
C SER A 555 -0.46 17.61 -26.46
N PRO A 556 -0.51 16.28 -26.72
CA PRO A 556 0.64 15.53 -27.20
C PRO A 556 1.03 15.86 -28.65
N ALA A 557 0.22 16.65 -29.36
CA ALA A 557 0.53 17.12 -30.72
C ALA A 557 1.38 18.41 -30.73
N MET A 558 1.55 19.07 -29.58
CA MET A 558 2.42 20.24 -29.45
C MET A 558 3.87 19.81 -29.19
N TYR A 559 4.84 20.55 -29.72
CA TYR A 559 6.25 20.23 -29.45
C TYR A 559 6.62 20.57 -28.00
N ARG A 560 7.27 19.62 -27.33
CA ARG A 560 7.81 19.79 -25.98
C ARG A 560 9.32 19.62 -25.99
N LYS A 561 10.02 20.49 -25.27
CA LYS A 561 11.49 20.47 -25.13
C LYS A 561 11.90 20.07 -23.72
N THR A 562 13.03 19.39 -23.61
CA THR A 562 13.58 18.96 -22.31
C THR A 562 14.54 20.01 -21.75
N VAL A 563 14.25 20.51 -20.55
CA VAL A 563 15.06 21.47 -19.79
C VAL A 563 15.48 20.88 -18.44
N ILE A 564 16.48 21.48 -17.78
CA ILE A 564 16.92 21.04 -16.45
C ILE A 564 16.21 21.88 -15.37
N SER A 565 15.12 21.33 -14.81
CA SER A 565 14.38 21.97 -13.71
C SER A 565 14.89 21.52 -12.33
N LYS A 566 14.49 22.27 -11.30
CA LYS A 566 14.61 21.86 -9.89
C LYS A 566 13.44 20.98 -9.44
N GLU A 567 12.37 20.95 -10.23
CA GLU A 567 11.05 20.44 -9.87
C GLU A 567 10.58 19.39 -10.90
N GLN A 568 11.47 18.47 -11.30
CA GLN A 568 11.08 17.27 -12.05
C GLN A 568 10.09 16.45 -11.20
N PRO A 569 8.86 16.20 -11.69
CA PRO A 569 7.90 15.39 -10.98
C PRO A 569 8.29 13.91 -11.03
N ILE A 570 8.29 13.26 -9.87
CA ILE A 570 8.52 11.82 -9.72
C ILE A 570 7.35 11.21 -8.94
N ALA A 571 7.02 9.95 -9.22
CA ALA A 571 5.90 9.27 -8.58
C ALA A 571 6.03 9.27 -7.04
N ALA A 572 5.09 9.91 -6.35
CA ALA A 572 4.99 9.79 -4.90
C ALA A 572 4.49 8.39 -4.52
N GLN A 573 4.77 7.96 -3.29
CA GLN A 573 4.24 6.71 -2.76
C GLN A 573 3.38 6.95 -1.52
N VAL A 574 2.24 6.27 -1.48
CA VAL A 574 1.24 6.35 -0.41
C VAL A 574 1.13 4.99 0.26
N LEU A 575 1.03 4.96 1.60
CA LEU A 575 0.82 3.73 2.34
C LEU A 575 -0.67 3.44 2.46
N ASN A 576 -1.17 2.53 1.63
CA ASN A 576 -2.53 2.03 1.71
C ASN A 576 -2.59 0.86 2.72
N VAL A 577 -3.37 1.00 3.79
CA VAL A 577 -3.47 -0.01 4.86
C VAL A 577 -4.90 -0.51 4.98
N THR A 578 -5.07 -1.83 4.85
CA THR A 578 -6.38 -2.48 5.03
C THR A 578 -6.70 -2.67 6.52
N TRP A 579 -7.03 -1.56 7.20
CA TRP A 579 -7.18 -1.47 8.66
C TRP A 579 -8.05 -2.57 9.30
N ARG A 580 -9.13 -2.99 8.62
CA ARG A 580 -10.00 -4.07 9.09
C ARG A 580 -9.24 -5.39 9.29
N TYR A 581 -8.36 -5.77 8.36
CA TYR A 581 -7.58 -7.00 8.45
C TYR A 581 -6.32 -6.81 9.31
N ALA A 582 -5.56 -5.74 9.07
CA ALA A 582 -4.34 -5.44 9.84
C ALA A 582 -4.61 -5.33 11.35
N GLY A 583 -5.63 -4.57 11.74
CA GLY A 583 -6.04 -4.41 13.14
C GLY A 583 -6.55 -5.72 13.77
N THR A 584 -7.36 -6.48 13.03
CA THR A 584 -7.86 -7.78 13.51
C THR A 584 -6.73 -8.77 13.76
N ILE A 585 -5.76 -8.90 12.86
CA ILE A 585 -4.63 -9.83 13.02
C ILE A 585 -3.74 -9.40 14.20
N LEU A 586 -3.45 -8.10 14.34
CA LEU A 586 -2.66 -7.55 15.45
C LEU A 586 -3.35 -7.70 16.82
N ALA A 587 -4.69 -7.81 16.86
CA ALA A 587 -5.44 -8.15 18.08
C ALA A 587 -5.54 -9.67 18.34
N VAL A 588 -5.67 -10.49 17.28
CA VAL A 588 -5.81 -11.95 17.38
C VAL A 588 -4.53 -12.63 17.87
N ILE A 589 -3.35 -12.16 17.47
CA ILE A 589 -2.05 -12.72 17.93
C ILE A 589 -1.91 -12.66 19.47
N PRO A 590 -1.99 -11.50 20.14
CA PRO A 590 -1.87 -11.44 21.60
C PRO A 590 -3.05 -12.11 22.30
N PHE A 591 -4.24 -12.21 21.68
CA PHE A 591 -5.37 -12.97 22.22
C PHE A 591 -5.12 -14.49 22.22
N ILE A 592 -4.66 -15.07 21.11
CA ILE A 592 -4.26 -16.50 21.06
C ILE A 592 -3.12 -16.76 22.04
N HIS A 593 -2.15 -15.85 22.12
CA HIS A 593 -1.05 -15.95 23.07
C HIS A 593 -1.53 -15.91 24.54
N PHE A 594 -2.51 -15.07 24.86
CA PHE A 594 -3.13 -15.03 26.20
C PHE A 594 -3.91 -16.32 26.51
N CYS A 595 -4.76 -16.77 25.60
CA CYS A 595 -5.57 -17.97 25.77
C CYS A 595 -4.70 -19.22 25.96
N THR A 596 -3.61 -19.34 25.20
CA THR A 596 -2.63 -20.42 25.35
C THR A 596 -1.88 -20.34 26.68
N LEU A 597 -1.42 -19.15 27.10
CA LEU A 597 -0.84 -18.93 28.44
C LEU A 597 -1.81 -19.36 29.56
N VAL A 598 -3.07 -18.95 29.49
CA VAL A 598 -4.08 -19.29 30.51
C VAL A 598 -4.35 -20.79 30.55
N ALA A 599 -4.52 -21.43 29.39
CA ALA A 599 -4.71 -22.88 29.29
C ALA A 599 -3.50 -23.66 29.86
N VAL A 600 -2.29 -23.21 29.56
CA VAL A 600 -1.04 -23.80 30.07
C VAL A 600 -0.97 -23.68 31.58
N ILE A 601 -1.24 -22.51 32.16
CA ILE A 601 -1.22 -22.30 33.61
C ILE A 601 -2.28 -23.16 34.31
N LEU A 602 -3.53 -23.16 33.81
CA LEU A 602 -4.62 -23.94 34.41
C LEU A 602 -4.34 -25.45 34.38
N TRP A 603 -3.68 -25.94 33.32
CA TRP A 603 -3.38 -27.36 33.17
C TRP A 603 -2.11 -27.79 33.95
N ALA A 604 -1.04 -27.00 33.86
CA ALA A 604 0.24 -27.28 34.52
C ALA A 604 0.15 -27.20 36.06
N ASN A 605 -0.72 -26.33 36.59
CA ASN A 605 -0.97 -26.18 38.04
C ASN A 605 -1.53 -27.45 38.73
N LYS A 606 -1.90 -28.50 37.98
CA LYS A 606 -2.30 -29.82 38.52
C LYS A 606 -1.10 -30.76 38.78
N ALA A 607 0.14 -30.31 38.59
CA ALA A 607 1.35 -31.09 38.87
C ALA A 607 2.48 -30.23 39.45
N ILE A 608 3.36 -30.87 40.24
CA ILE A 608 4.61 -30.25 40.70
C ILE A 608 5.53 -30.07 39.51
N ILE A 609 5.90 -28.82 39.24
CA ILE A 609 6.89 -28.49 38.20
C ILE A 609 8.26 -28.55 38.86
N LYS A 610 9.06 -29.56 38.49
CA LYS A 610 10.47 -29.66 38.86
C LYS A 610 11.32 -28.74 37.98
N ASP A 611 12.50 -28.40 38.48
CA ASP A 611 13.39 -27.47 37.81
C ASP A 611 13.97 -28.06 36.51
N ASP A 612 14.17 -27.20 35.51
CA ASP A 612 14.75 -27.58 34.20
C ASP A 612 16.25 -27.95 34.24
N SER A 613 16.89 -27.92 35.42
CA SER A 613 18.31 -28.25 35.54
C SER A 613 18.58 -29.74 35.29
N HIS A 614 19.68 -30.04 34.59
CA HIS A 614 20.10 -31.43 34.34
C HIS A 614 20.24 -32.25 35.63
N LEU A 615 20.64 -31.61 36.73
CA LEU A 615 20.73 -32.24 38.06
C LEU A 615 19.35 -32.57 38.65
N ALA A 616 18.36 -31.68 38.56
CA ALA A 616 17.00 -31.95 39.04
C ALA A 616 16.30 -33.02 38.22
N ILE A 617 16.55 -33.04 36.90
CA ILE A 617 16.07 -34.06 35.97
C ILE A 617 16.74 -35.41 36.27
N ALA A 618 18.07 -35.47 36.35
CA ALA A 618 18.79 -36.69 36.72
C ALA A 618 18.37 -37.23 38.09
N LYS A 619 18.11 -36.34 39.07
CA LYS A 619 17.59 -36.74 40.39
C LYS A 619 16.15 -37.28 40.33
N ALA A 620 15.34 -36.89 39.35
CA ALA A 620 14.01 -37.46 39.10
C ALA A 620 14.06 -38.81 38.36
N TYR A 621 15.16 -39.12 37.65
CA TYR A 621 15.42 -40.44 37.09
C TYR A 621 16.19 -41.38 38.03
N HIS A 622 16.54 -40.93 39.24
CA HIS A 622 17.49 -41.60 40.11
C HIS A 622 17.11 -43.04 40.48
N THR A 623 15.83 -43.31 40.75
CA THR A 623 15.34 -44.67 41.06
C THR A 623 15.43 -45.62 39.87
N LEU A 624 15.05 -45.16 38.66
CA LEU A 624 15.24 -45.89 37.40
C LEU A 624 16.73 -46.15 37.12
N LEU A 625 17.57 -45.12 37.22
CA LEU A 625 19.00 -45.23 36.91
C LEU A 625 19.74 -46.14 37.90
N ARG A 626 19.24 -46.27 39.14
CA ARG A 626 19.77 -47.20 40.14
C ARG A 626 19.66 -48.68 39.71
N GLU A 627 18.74 -49.01 38.81
CA GLU A 627 18.63 -50.38 38.26
C GLU A 627 19.78 -50.75 37.31
N LEU A 628 20.47 -49.77 36.69
CA LEU A 628 21.69 -50.03 35.91
C LEU A 628 22.94 -50.22 36.81
N GLY A 629 22.87 -49.79 38.07
CA GLY A 629 24.02 -49.77 38.99
C GLY A 629 25.17 -48.90 38.47
N ASP A 630 26.41 -49.37 38.62
CA ASP A 630 27.62 -48.66 38.16
C ASP A 630 27.86 -48.77 36.64
N ARG A 631 26.90 -49.32 35.88
CA ARG A 631 27.03 -49.54 34.43
C ARG A 631 26.25 -48.48 33.65
N GLY A 632 26.75 -48.13 32.47
CA GLY A 632 25.97 -47.37 31.48
C GLY A 632 26.27 -45.88 31.36
N CYS A 633 27.30 -45.35 32.03
CA CYS A 633 27.66 -43.92 31.98
C CYS A 633 28.01 -43.36 30.57
N LEU A 634 28.24 -44.23 29.58
CA LEU A 634 28.50 -43.87 28.17
C LEU A 634 27.33 -44.21 27.23
N LEU A 635 26.26 -44.85 27.73
CA LEU A 635 25.13 -45.25 26.90
C LEU A 635 24.27 -44.05 26.50
N ARG A 636 23.75 -44.09 25.28
CA ARG A 636 22.76 -43.14 24.78
C ARG A 636 21.37 -43.46 25.33
N GLY A 637 20.44 -42.51 25.27
CA GLY A 637 19.09 -42.67 25.84
C GLY A 637 18.31 -43.85 25.27
N ASP A 638 18.46 -44.13 23.97
CA ASP A 638 17.92 -45.31 23.29
C ASP A 638 18.56 -46.63 23.74
N GLU A 639 19.89 -46.64 23.93
CA GLU A 639 20.62 -47.78 24.48
C GLU A 639 20.21 -48.05 25.95
N ILE A 640 20.08 -47.01 26.77
CA ILE A 640 19.58 -47.09 28.15
C ILE A 640 18.17 -47.69 28.18
N VAL A 641 17.26 -47.19 27.34
CA VAL A 641 15.89 -47.75 27.19
C VAL A 641 15.93 -49.23 26.78
N SER A 642 16.86 -49.63 25.90
CA SER A 642 17.00 -51.03 25.48
C SER A 642 17.49 -51.93 26.62
N VAL A 643 18.42 -51.46 27.45
CA VAL A 643 18.98 -52.18 28.61
C VAL A 643 17.95 -52.35 29.74
N LEU A 644 17.10 -51.34 29.98
CA LEU A 644 15.99 -51.40 30.94
C LEU A 644 14.77 -52.19 30.43
N GLY A 645 14.73 -52.57 29.14
CA GLY A 645 13.57 -53.26 28.54
C GLY A 645 12.34 -52.37 28.32
N ASN A 646 12.53 -51.06 28.13
CA ASN A 646 11.50 -50.04 27.90
C ASN A 646 10.32 -50.08 28.91
N PRO A 647 10.59 -49.91 30.22
CA PRO A 647 9.59 -50.03 31.27
C PRO A 647 8.47 -48.99 31.15
N PRO A 648 7.21 -49.30 31.50
CA PRO A 648 6.19 -48.30 31.76
C PRO A 648 6.55 -47.52 33.04
N VAL A 649 6.56 -46.20 32.93
CA VAL A 649 6.98 -45.27 33.97
C VAL A 649 6.02 -44.07 34.05
N ALA A 650 5.85 -43.50 35.23
CA ALA A 650 5.04 -42.28 35.43
C ALA A 650 5.64 -41.35 36.49
N TYR A 651 5.53 -40.04 36.27
CA TYR A 651 5.87 -39.06 37.29
C TYR A 651 4.73 -38.96 38.30
N GLY A 652 5.01 -38.94 39.60
CA GLY A 652 3.95 -38.95 40.61
C GLY A 652 4.41 -38.67 42.02
N TRP A 653 3.58 -39.06 42.99
CA TRP A 653 3.91 -39.00 44.40
C TRP A 653 3.39 -40.20 45.18
N GLN A 654 4.04 -40.47 46.31
CA GLN A 654 3.69 -41.50 47.28
C GLN A 654 3.65 -40.87 48.68
N ALA A 655 2.67 -41.24 49.51
CA ALA A 655 2.68 -40.86 50.92
C ALA A 655 3.83 -41.59 51.64
N SER A 656 4.67 -40.86 52.39
CA SER A 656 5.67 -41.51 53.23
C SER A 656 4.96 -42.33 54.32
N GLY A 657 5.44 -43.55 54.55
CA GLY A 657 5.05 -44.33 55.71
C GLY A 657 5.92 -43.93 56.89
N GLU A 658 5.27 -43.63 58.02
CA GLU A 658 5.86 -43.46 59.36
C GLU A 658 6.37 -42.04 59.74
N TYR A 659 5.70 -41.47 60.77
CA TYR A 659 5.88 -40.21 61.51
C TYR A 659 6.03 -38.87 60.78
N ASP A 660 6.64 -38.79 59.60
CA ASP A 660 6.81 -37.52 58.87
C ASP A 660 5.69 -37.33 57.84
N ARG A 661 4.98 -36.20 57.87
CA ARG A 661 3.79 -35.94 57.02
C ARG A 661 4.13 -35.60 55.56
N ALA A 662 5.36 -35.90 55.13
CA ALA A 662 5.86 -35.57 53.81
C ALA A 662 5.46 -36.61 52.75
N MET A 663 5.29 -36.12 51.52
CA MET A 663 4.99 -36.92 50.34
C MET A 663 6.23 -37.01 49.44
N HIS A 664 6.62 -38.21 49.03
CA HIS A 664 7.81 -38.40 48.19
C HIS A 664 7.48 -38.22 46.70
N VAL A 665 8.31 -37.46 45.96
CA VAL A 665 8.11 -37.16 44.52
C VAL A 665 9.18 -37.79 43.63
N ASP A 666 8.79 -38.80 42.87
CA ASP A 666 9.71 -39.51 41.98
C ASP A 666 9.05 -40.03 40.68
N VAL A 667 9.85 -40.70 39.83
CA VAL A 667 9.37 -41.46 38.67
C VAL A 667 9.20 -42.93 39.05
N PHE A 668 7.96 -43.40 39.07
CA PHE A 668 7.62 -44.75 39.54
C PHE A 668 7.57 -45.75 38.38
N HIS A 669 8.19 -46.92 38.60
CA HIS A 669 8.01 -48.10 37.76
C HIS A 669 6.77 -48.93 38.20
N ASN A 670 6.52 -50.03 37.52
CA ASN A 670 5.28 -50.79 37.51
C ASN A 670 4.87 -51.32 38.90
N LEU A 671 3.58 -51.24 39.23
CA LEU A 671 2.91 -51.84 40.41
C LEU A 671 3.31 -51.36 41.82
N THR A 672 4.26 -50.45 42.01
CA THR A 672 4.58 -49.91 43.35
C THR A 672 4.01 -48.50 43.60
N THR A 673 3.00 -48.45 44.47
CA THR A 673 2.71 -47.38 45.46
C THR A 673 2.59 -45.91 45.02
N ARG A 674 2.49 -45.60 43.73
CA ARG A 674 2.05 -44.26 43.28
C ARG A 674 0.58 -44.03 43.66
N THR A 675 0.26 -42.85 44.19
CA THR A 675 -1.14 -42.41 44.30
C THR A 675 -1.64 -41.92 42.95
N GLU A 676 -2.77 -42.45 42.44
CA GLU A 676 -3.35 -42.08 41.14
C GLU A 676 -4.08 -40.71 41.13
N LYS A 677 -4.12 -40.03 42.28
CA LYS A 677 -4.74 -38.71 42.44
C LYS A 677 -3.81 -37.59 41.92
N PRO A 678 -4.35 -36.42 41.52
CA PRO A 678 -3.54 -35.21 41.31
C PRO A 678 -2.68 -34.89 42.55
N PHE A 679 -1.62 -34.11 42.35
CA PHE A 679 -0.76 -33.67 43.46
C PHE A 679 -1.59 -32.84 44.45
N ALA A 680 -1.64 -33.27 45.71
CA ALA A 680 -2.37 -32.62 46.78
C ALA A 680 -1.54 -31.48 47.39
N GLU A 681 -2.17 -30.50 48.01
CA GLU A 681 -1.43 -29.50 48.79
C GLU A 681 -0.83 -30.12 50.06
N GLY A 682 0.40 -29.75 50.39
CA GLY A 682 1.12 -30.32 51.53
C GLY A 682 2.64 -30.29 51.39
N TRP A 683 3.33 -30.95 52.31
CA TRP A 683 4.79 -31.04 52.32
C TRP A 683 5.27 -32.21 51.45
N TYR A 684 6.29 -31.96 50.63
CA TYR A 684 6.90 -32.95 49.76
C TYR A 684 8.40 -33.05 50.02
N ASP A 685 8.97 -34.26 50.03
CA ASP A 685 10.38 -34.51 50.35
C ASP A 685 11.09 -35.42 49.34
N GLY A 686 12.41 -35.51 49.48
CA GLY A 686 13.29 -36.34 48.66
C GLY A 686 13.75 -37.64 49.32
N ASN A 687 13.34 -37.95 50.55
CA ASN A 687 13.95 -38.96 51.39
C ASN A 687 13.03 -40.17 51.62
N GLY A 688 12.49 -40.72 50.53
CA GLY A 688 11.73 -41.96 50.56
C GLY A 688 12.59 -43.13 51.06
N LYS A 689 12.43 -43.51 52.33
CA LYS A 689 12.78 -44.85 52.81
C LYS A 689 11.87 -45.86 52.12
N THR A 690 12.23 -46.29 50.92
CA THR A 690 11.70 -47.52 50.35
C THR A 690 12.12 -48.66 51.27
N ASN A 691 11.18 -49.22 52.03
CA ASN A 691 11.44 -50.36 52.90
C ASN A 691 12.02 -51.49 52.07
N GLY A 692 13.32 -51.76 52.25
CA GLY A 692 14.02 -52.82 51.56
C GLY A 692 13.42 -54.15 51.95
N ILE A 693 12.72 -54.81 51.02
CA ILE A 693 12.23 -56.17 51.21
C ILE A 693 13.46 -57.08 51.28
N THR A 694 13.81 -57.47 52.50
CA THR A 694 14.90 -58.41 52.76
C THR A 694 14.58 -59.74 52.10
N THR A 695 15.35 -60.12 51.07
CA THR A 695 15.23 -61.41 50.40
C THR A 695 15.71 -62.54 51.31
N SER A 696 14.82 -63.05 52.16
CA SER A 696 15.06 -64.30 52.88
C SER A 696 15.00 -65.49 51.91
N THR A 697 16.16 -66.09 51.64
CA THR A 697 16.27 -67.35 50.91
C THR A 697 15.47 -68.46 51.60
N GLY A 698 14.42 -68.97 50.94
CA GLY A 698 13.63 -70.12 51.39
C GLY A 698 13.37 -71.08 50.24
N THR A 699 14.00 -72.25 50.30
CA THR A 699 13.94 -73.28 49.25
C THR A 699 12.62 -74.06 49.31
N ALA A 700 11.83 -74.05 48.24
CA ALA A 700 10.68 -74.95 48.06
C ALA A 700 10.47 -75.31 46.59
N ASN A 701 10.17 -76.59 46.32
CA ASN A 701 10.15 -77.17 44.97
C ASN A 701 8.82 -76.96 44.22
N ASN A 702 8.95 -76.95 42.88
CA ASN A 702 7.94 -77.20 41.85
C ASN A 702 6.55 -77.71 42.27
N THR A 703 5.50 -77.09 41.73
CA THR A 703 4.68 -77.73 40.67
C THR A 703 3.85 -76.68 39.94
N GLY A 704 3.62 -76.87 38.64
CA GLY A 704 3.17 -75.79 37.75
C GLY A 704 1.66 -75.73 37.52
N LEU A 705 1.17 -74.53 37.20
CA LEU A 705 -0.07 -74.36 36.42
C LEU A 705 0.04 -73.13 35.52
N ARG A 706 0.04 -73.37 34.20
CA ARG A 706 0.29 -72.37 33.16
C ARG A 706 -1.00 -71.58 32.85
N GLY A 707 -1.37 -70.66 33.74
CA GLY A 707 -2.54 -69.79 33.59
C GLY A 707 -2.20 -68.43 32.97
N SER A 708 -2.58 -68.22 31.71
CA SER A 708 -2.38 -66.93 31.01
C SER A 708 -3.37 -65.87 31.52
N PHE A 709 -2.96 -65.08 32.52
CA PHE A 709 -3.63 -63.83 32.88
C PHE A 709 -2.91 -62.63 32.24
N GLY A 710 -3.14 -62.43 30.94
CA GLY A 710 -2.88 -61.17 30.26
C GLY A 710 -3.85 -60.10 30.74
N GLN A 711 -3.64 -59.59 31.96
CA GLN A 711 -4.54 -58.65 32.60
C GLN A 711 -4.39 -57.27 31.94
N ARG A 712 -5.51 -56.78 31.42
CA ARG A 712 -5.57 -55.77 30.36
C ARG A 712 -5.27 -54.39 30.92
N TYR A 713 -4.48 -53.60 30.17
CA TYR A 713 -4.57 -52.14 30.21
C TYR A 713 -6.01 -51.74 29.86
N ARG A 714 -6.81 -51.43 30.88
CA ARG A 714 -7.95 -50.53 30.76
C ARG A 714 -7.42 -49.15 31.09
N ASP A 715 -7.62 -48.19 30.19
CA ASP A 715 -7.68 -46.79 30.59
C ASP A 715 -8.81 -46.69 31.62
N VAL A 716 -8.47 -46.47 32.88
CA VAL A 716 -9.46 -46.27 33.95
C VAL A 716 -10.22 -44.99 33.67
N ASP A 717 -11.54 -45.04 33.87
CA ASP A 717 -12.44 -43.95 33.51
C ASP A 717 -12.08 -42.64 34.20
N ALA A 718 -11.68 -41.66 33.39
CA ALA A 718 -11.67 -40.25 33.78
C ALA A 718 -13.06 -39.59 33.63
N ALA A 719 -14.09 -40.39 33.34
CA ALA A 719 -15.48 -39.92 33.24
C ALA A 719 -16.11 -39.58 34.60
N ASP A 720 -15.57 -40.13 35.71
CA ASP A 720 -16.03 -39.84 37.07
C ASP A 720 -15.51 -38.50 37.64
N TYR A 721 -14.78 -37.69 36.85
CA TYR A 721 -14.02 -36.52 37.34
C TYR A 721 -14.01 -35.28 36.40
N PHE A 722 -14.96 -35.16 35.47
CA PHE A 722 -15.16 -33.96 34.64
C PHE A 722 -16.58 -33.42 34.75
#